data_AF-A0A1L9BGU7-F1
#
_entry.id   AF-A0A1L9BGU7-F1
#
_cell.length_a   1.000
_cell.length_b   1.000
_cell.length_c   1.000
_cell.angle_alpha   90.00
_cell.angle_beta   90.00
_cell.angle_gamma   90.00
#
_symmetry.space_group_name_H-M   'P 1'
#
loop_
_entity.id
_entity.type
_entity.pdbx_description
1 polymer ?
#
loop_
_entity_poly.entity_id
_entity_poly.type
_entity_poly.pdbx_seq_one_letter_code
_entity_poly.pdbx_strand_id
1 'polypeptide(L)'
;MRAALGSGATMLALKGQRSAGKSAAAAKLARVLAEERKQPVVFISIPRNGDDAAAVALLHAASQLNDLAPQVLPEIKSPKRAWSQKLELVAETLARQPGTVLVFDNPRLELPRGFPQTLFALEAYELTQKLLGVRDLQKVVTASSSAPLVDATEVVLPTRCIASEVLQPKRWNGLGAYAERLLNAGGEQWNEYSPFELRLAVALVVKGVDPAEVLANGWHYRELVRRLLSAWAGPEQLKKVIGRLSLLREPFDETFLRMAGAEQLEQQSATILRQALLFKENGRWVLHDLLAREARDHNWLTRQEIIEAHRQAAHYHQTRFEKARNTEDLSIALRQEMECVYHLTEAGDAETLFSEKFSIFFSEQYDALGKSLSLKERYPEAVRAYERALEHNSGDWYAHHYLAYNLDILATEPQRVEDEYREALALRSDQVWFHGRLICFLITTGRLLDAKKAWGTALAKLIPGEPGERGWIYDELHRQVAWLLLHRGQLEFAERVLADVPSSVQETAPWYRNFIRFMRVLQEAEENKLVFPPFIPVEQRWHGPHLILDPADAARIEDWYPGRIASVDARGVHIRIAKRDPQTGHERYGWRDLTMEQFHRLSSHAASLKLPAGTFVELVVLRPVTGKRAPQELILSHTGSRKEDFSLGPAIFPPPDRYILSAFTSSTT
;
A
#
# COMPACT_ATOMS: atom_id res chain seq x y z
N MET A 1 -6.60 -5.42 36.98
CA MET A 1 -7.37 -4.28 36.43
C MET A 1 -8.18 -3.55 37.50
N ARG A 2 -9.33 -4.08 37.97
CA ARG A 2 -10.17 -3.38 38.96
C ARG A 2 -9.45 -2.98 40.26
N ALA A 3 -8.66 -3.88 40.83
CA ALA A 3 -7.88 -3.59 42.03
C ALA A 3 -6.89 -2.43 41.81
N ALA A 4 -6.22 -2.39 40.65
CA ALA A 4 -5.27 -1.34 40.30
C ALA A 4 -5.95 0.03 40.09
N LEU A 5 -7.13 0.07 39.45
CA LEU A 5 -7.93 1.30 39.38
C LEU A 5 -8.38 1.76 40.77
N GLY A 6 -8.80 0.83 41.63
CA GLY A 6 -9.22 1.12 43.00
C GLY A 6 -8.07 1.60 43.90
N SER A 7 -6.83 1.22 43.62
CA SER A 7 -5.64 1.67 44.35
C SER A 7 -5.06 3.00 43.85
N GLY A 8 -5.80 3.74 43.01
CA GLY A 8 -5.41 5.08 42.55
C GLY A 8 -4.53 5.10 41.30
N ALA A 9 -4.39 4.00 40.56
CA ALA A 9 -3.67 4.04 39.29
C ALA A 9 -4.37 5.01 38.30
N THR A 10 -3.61 5.97 37.79
CA THR A 10 -4.08 6.99 36.84
C THR A 10 -4.10 6.46 35.40
N MET A 11 -3.19 5.54 35.06
CA MET A 11 -3.14 4.88 33.76
C MET A 11 -2.80 3.40 33.90
N LEU A 12 -3.57 2.54 33.22
CA LEU A 12 -3.30 1.11 33.07
C LEU A 12 -2.95 0.79 31.62
N ALA A 13 -1.82 0.12 31.40
CA ALA A 13 -1.44 -0.40 30.09
C ALA A 13 -1.77 -1.90 30.00
N LEU A 14 -2.77 -2.27 29.21
CA LEU A 14 -3.11 -3.67 28.94
C LEU A 14 -2.15 -4.24 27.89
N LYS A 15 -1.18 -5.03 28.35
CA LYS A 15 -0.16 -5.68 27.51
C LYS A 15 -0.43 -7.18 27.39
N GLY A 16 0.20 -7.82 26.41
CA GLY A 16 0.10 -9.26 26.18
C GLY A 16 0.40 -9.61 24.74
N GLN A 17 0.63 -10.90 24.47
CA GLN A 17 0.91 -11.40 23.12
C GLN A 17 -0.25 -11.10 22.14
N ARG A 18 0.00 -11.30 20.84
CA ARG A 18 -1.07 -11.29 19.83
C ARG A 18 -2.08 -12.37 20.22
N SER A 19 -3.38 -12.08 20.11
CA SER A 19 -4.52 -12.92 20.55
C SER A 19 -4.79 -13.05 22.06
N ALA A 20 -4.04 -12.37 22.94
CA ALA A 20 -4.28 -12.40 24.40
C ALA A 20 -5.63 -11.77 24.86
N GLY A 21 -6.53 -11.40 23.93
CA GLY A 21 -7.86 -10.89 24.26
C GLY A 21 -7.88 -9.46 24.81
N LYS A 22 -6.89 -8.62 24.50
CA LYS A 22 -6.78 -7.23 25.01
C LYS A 22 -8.04 -6.39 24.80
N SER A 23 -8.52 -6.31 23.56
CA SER A 23 -9.73 -5.55 23.22
C SER A 23 -10.98 -6.08 23.93
N ALA A 24 -11.15 -7.41 23.97
CA ALA A 24 -12.25 -8.04 24.71
C ALA A 24 -12.17 -7.77 26.23
N ALA A 25 -10.97 -7.78 26.80
CA ALA A 25 -10.75 -7.44 28.22
C ALA A 25 -11.06 -5.97 28.50
N ALA A 26 -10.66 -5.05 27.62
CA ALA A 26 -10.96 -3.62 27.71
C ALA A 26 -12.46 -3.36 27.62
N ALA A 27 -13.15 -3.93 26.63
CA ALA A 27 -14.59 -3.82 26.45
C ALA A 27 -15.37 -4.40 27.65
N LYS A 28 -14.96 -5.58 28.15
CA LYS A 28 -15.56 -6.18 29.35
C LYS A 28 -15.36 -5.30 30.58
N LEU A 29 -14.17 -4.72 30.76
CA LEU A 29 -13.90 -3.81 31.88
C LEU A 29 -14.77 -2.55 31.78
N ALA A 30 -14.84 -1.93 30.60
CA ALA A 30 -15.68 -0.75 30.35
C ALA A 30 -17.13 -1.01 30.76
N ARG A 31 -17.69 -2.15 30.31
CA ARG A 31 -19.04 -2.57 30.67
C ARG A 31 -19.21 -2.77 32.18
N VAL A 32 -18.31 -3.50 32.83
CA VAL A 32 -18.37 -3.74 34.28
C VAL A 32 -18.33 -2.44 35.07
N LEU A 33 -17.51 -1.47 34.65
CA LEU A 33 -17.44 -0.16 35.30
C LEU A 33 -18.75 0.65 35.10
N ALA A 34 -19.31 0.64 33.90
CA ALA A 34 -20.55 1.35 33.60
C ALA A 34 -21.78 0.71 34.28
N GLU A 35 -21.97 -0.60 34.13
CA GLU A 35 -23.18 -1.31 34.58
C GLU A 35 -23.14 -1.64 36.08
N GLU A 36 -22.05 -2.23 36.58
CA GLU A 36 -22.01 -2.72 37.96
C GLU A 36 -21.67 -1.60 38.95
N ARG A 37 -20.84 -0.63 38.54
CA ARG A 37 -20.37 0.45 39.43
C ARG A 37 -21.00 1.81 39.18
N LYS A 38 -21.81 1.94 38.12
CA LYS A 38 -22.39 3.22 37.71
C LYS A 38 -21.33 4.33 37.54
N GLN A 39 -20.10 3.94 37.19
CA GLN A 39 -19.01 4.88 36.96
C GLN A 39 -19.10 5.36 35.50
N PRO A 40 -18.96 6.68 35.22
CA PRO A 40 -18.92 7.16 33.84
C PRO A 40 -17.72 6.56 33.10
N VAL A 41 -17.98 6.01 31.91
CA VAL A 41 -16.94 5.41 31.05
C VAL A 41 -17.09 5.98 29.65
N VAL A 42 -15.98 6.39 29.06
CA VAL A 42 -15.90 6.70 27.64
C VAL A 42 -15.01 5.65 27.00
N PHE A 43 -15.61 4.80 26.16
CA PHE A 43 -14.91 3.75 25.43
C PHE A 43 -14.60 4.22 24.01
N ILE A 44 -13.32 4.42 23.72
CA ILE A 44 -12.85 4.81 22.39
C ILE A 44 -12.13 3.62 21.79
N SER A 45 -12.63 3.12 20.66
CA SER A 45 -11.94 2.15 19.83
C SER A 45 -11.63 2.80 18.51
N ILE A 46 -10.35 2.81 18.11
CA ILE A 46 -9.97 3.22 16.77
C ILE A 46 -10.20 2.01 15.86
N PRO A 47 -11.14 2.09 14.88
CA PRO A 47 -11.38 1.00 13.96
C PRO A 47 -10.08 0.58 13.26
N ARG A 48 -9.86 -0.73 13.16
CA ARG A 48 -8.67 -1.26 12.50
C ARG A 48 -8.88 -1.20 11.00
N ASN A 49 -7.98 -0.48 10.32
CA ASN A 49 -8.01 -0.25 8.88
C ASN A 49 -9.23 0.57 8.45
N GLY A 50 -8.96 1.76 7.93
CA GLY A 50 -9.97 2.74 7.52
C GLY A 50 -9.33 4.11 7.61
N ASP A 51 -9.35 4.82 6.50
CA ASP A 51 -8.82 6.17 6.44
C ASP A 51 -9.69 7.16 7.26
N ASP A 52 -10.91 6.77 7.62
CA ASP A 52 -11.84 7.51 8.49
C ASP A 52 -11.71 7.17 10.00
N ALA A 53 -10.78 6.30 10.38
CA ALA A 53 -10.79 5.67 11.72
C ALA A 53 -10.68 6.68 12.88
N ALA A 54 -9.89 7.75 12.72
CA ALA A 54 -9.75 8.80 13.73
C ALA A 54 -11.05 9.61 13.89
N ALA A 55 -11.69 9.99 12.78
CA ALA A 55 -12.97 10.67 12.74
C ALA A 55 -14.08 9.85 13.40
N VAL A 56 -14.18 8.56 13.07
CA VAL A 56 -15.15 7.63 13.68
C VAL A 56 -14.93 7.52 15.20
N ALA A 57 -13.67 7.35 15.63
CA ALA A 57 -13.33 7.26 17.05
C ALA A 57 -13.69 8.54 17.82
N LEU A 58 -13.41 9.72 17.24
CA LEU A 58 -13.76 11.01 17.83
C LEU A 58 -15.28 11.20 17.93
N LEU A 59 -16.03 10.86 16.87
CA LEU A 59 -17.48 10.95 16.86
C LEU A 59 -18.12 9.99 17.89
N HIS A 60 -17.59 8.77 18.02
CA HIS A 60 -18.04 7.82 19.04
C HIS A 60 -17.73 8.29 20.47
N ALA A 61 -16.61 8.98 20.68
CA ALA A 61 -16.31 9.58 21.97
C ALA A 61 -17.32 10.71 22.28
N ALA A 62 -17.57 11.58 21.31
CA ALA A 62 -18.53 12.67 21.43
C ALA A 62 -19.97 12.19 21.67
N SER A 63 -20.39 11.09 21.02
CA SER A 63 -21.73 10.53 21.21
C SER A 63 -21.94 9.98 22.62
N GLN A 64 -20.91 9.39 23.23
CA GLN A 64 -20.95 8.91 24.62
C GLN A 64 -20.96 10.05 25.64
N LEU A 65 -20.38 11.19 25.29
CA LEU A 65 -20.39 12.40 26.12
C LEU A 65 -21.69 13.21 25.99
N ASN A 66 -22.53 12.89 25.02
CA ASN A 66 -23.70 13.71 24.67
C ASN A 66 -24.68 13.87 25.85
N ASP A 67 -24.85 12.85 26.68
CA ASP A 67 -25.76 12.93 27.84
C ASP A 67 -25.21 13.86 28.94
N LEU A 68 -23.88 14.02 29.00
CA LEU A 68 -23.20 14.86 29.99
C LEU A 68 -22.95 16.29 29.46
N ALA A 69 -22.76 16.42 28.15
CA ALA A 69 -22.47 17.68 27.46
C ALA A 69 -23.15 17.70 26.08
N PRO A 70 -24.47 17.96 26.01
CA PRO A 70 -25.27 17.88 24.78
C PRO A 70 -24.81 18.81 23.65
N GLN A 71 -24.07 19.87 23.98
CA GLN A 71 -23.50 20.82 23.03
C GLN A 71 -22.34 20.25 22.21
N VAL A 72 -21.70 19.16 22.66
CA VAL A 72 -20.47 18.66 22.03
C VAL A 72 -20.77 17.99 20.69
N LEU A 73 -21.77 17.10 20.65
CA LEU A 73 -22.04 16.32 19.46
C LEU A 73 -22.44 17.17 18.23
N PRO A 74 -23.30 18.21 18.34
CA PRO A 74 -23.58 19.12 17.23
C PRO A 74 -22.33 19.83 16.69
N GLU A 75 -21.41 20.21 17.58
CA GLU A 75 -20.18 20.90 17.20
C GLU A 75 -19.17 19.97 16.52
N ILE A 76 -19.09 18.71 16.95
CA ILE A 76 -18.28 17.68 16.28
C ILE A 76 -18.83 17.34 14.89
N LYS A 77 -20.16 17.36 14.73
CA LYS A 77 -20.82 17.19 13.43
C LYS A 77 -20.70 18.39 12.50
N SER A 78 -20.34 19.57 13.03
CA SER A 78 -20.25 20.78 12.23
C SER A 78 -19.12 20.67 11.20
N PRO A 79 -19.40 20.83 9.89
CA PRO A 79 -18.34 20.86 8.87
C PRO A 79 -17.48 22.13 8.96
N LYS A 80 -17.95 23.17 9.67
CA LYS A 80 -17.24 24.45 9.82
C LYS A 80 -16.10 24.42 10.83
N ARG A 81 -15.96 23.33 11.60
CA ARG A 81 -14.89 23.18 12.58
C ARG A 81 -13.81 22.28 12.02
N ALA A 82 -12.57 22.75 12.08
CA ALA A 82 -11.41 21.94 11.71
C ALA A 82 -11.21 20.78 12.70
N TRP A 83 -10.51 19.74 12.27
CA TRP A 83 -10.15 18.57 13.08
C TRP A 83 -9.59 18.93 14.46
N SER A 84 -8.59 19.80 14.52
CA SER A 84 -7.94 20.22 15.76
C SER A 84 -8.90 20.87 16.77
N GLN A 85 -9.86 21.67 16.27
CA GLN A 85 -10.88 22.31 17.10
C GLN A 85 -11.89 21.30 17.64
N LYS A 86 -12.28 20.31 16.82
CA LYS A 86 -13.16 19.22 17.25
C LYS A 86 -12.48 18.36 18.31
N LEU A 87 -11.21 18.03 18.10
CA LEU A 87 -10.40 17.25 19.03
C LEU A 87 -10.21 17.98 20.37
N GLU A 88 -9.90 19.29 20.33
CA GLU A 88 -9.81 20.12 21.53
C GLU A 88 -11.12 20.11 22.33
N LEU A 89 -12.26 20.28 21.66
CA LEU A 89 -13.57 20.30 22.30
C LEU A 89 -13.86 19.01 23.08
N VAL A 90 -13.56 17.84 22.50
CA VAL A 90 -13.73 16.55 23.20
C VAL A 90 -12.77 16.44 24.39
N ALA A 91 -11.50 16.84 24.22
CA ALA A 91 -10.51 16.80 25.29
C ALA A 91 -10.88 17.71 26.47
N GLU A 92 -11.33 18.93 26.21
CA GLU A 92 -11.81 19.87 27.23
C GLU A 92 -13.06 19.35 27.93
N THR A 93 -13.98 18.74 27.18
CA THR A 93 -15.20 18.15 27.75
C THR A 93 -14.85 17.03 28.72
N LEU A 94 -13.94 16.13 28.32
CA LEU A 94 -13.43 15.06 29.17
C LEU A 94 -12.75 15.61 30.43
N ALA A 95 -11.95 16.67 30.31
CA ALA A 95 -11.29 17.30 31.46
C ALA A 95 -12.27 17.85 32.51
N ARG A 96 -13.48 18.24 32.09
CA ARG A 96 -14.55 18.75 32.99
C ARG A 96 -15.38 17.64 33.64
N GLN A 97 -15.08 16.37 33.39
CA GLN A 97 -15.84 15.21 33.88
C GLN A 97 -14.98 14.33 34.81
N PRO A 98 -14.56 14.84 35.99
CA PRO A 98 -13.70 14.10 36.90
C PRO A 98 -14.37 12.80 37.36
N GLY A 99 -13.59 11.72 37.47
CA GLY A 99 -14.08 10.38 37.82
C GLY A 99 -14.51 9.50 36.64
N THR A 100 -14.55 10.07 35.42
CA THR A 100 -14.72 9.30 34.19
C THR A 100 -13.51 8.42 33.92
N VAL A 101 -13.75 7.16 33.52
CA VAL A 101 -12.70 6.26 33.06
C VAL A 101 -12.64 6.29 31.54
N LEU A 102 -11.51 6.70 30.99
CA LEU A 102 -11.24 6.63 29.56
C LEU A 102 -10.67 5.26 29.21
N VAL A 103 -11.39 4.47 28.43
CA VAL A 103 -10.91 3.18 27.93
C VAL A 103 -10.57 3.33 26.45
N PHE A 104 -9.30 3.13 26.10
CA PHE A 104 -8.77 3.34 24.75
C PHE A 104 -8.29 2.01 24.15
N ASP A 105 -9.05 1.50 23.19
CA ASP A 105 -8.74 0.29 22.42
C ASP A 105 -8.09 0.63 21.07
N ASN A 106 -7.02 -0.10 20.76
CA ASN A 106 -6.19 0.06 19.57
C ASN A 106 -5.70 1.50 19.27
N PRO A 107 -5.21 2.25 20.26
CA PRO A 107 -4.66 3.58 20.03
C PRO A 107 -3.41 3.53 19.15
N ARG A 108 -3.16 4.62 18.41
CA ARG A 108 -1.92 4.79 17.66
C ARG A 108 -0.90 5.50 18.54
N LEU A 109 -0.11 4.71 19.27
CA LEU A 109 0.85 5.21 20.27
C LEU A 109 2.13 5.81 19.67
N GLU A 110 2.50 5.42 18.45
CA GLU A 110 3.74 5.83 17.79
C GLU A 110 3.49 6.09 16.30
N LEU A 111 4.26 7.02 15.73
CA LEU A 111 4.38 7.20 14.28
C LEU A 111 5.56 6.37 13.77
N PRO A 112 5.40 5.55 12.71
CA PRO A 112 6.50 4.84 12.08
C PRO A 112 7.67 5.78 11.73
N ARG A 113 8.90 5.41 12.09
CA ARG A 113 10.09 6.19 11.70
C ARG A 113 10.41 5.95 10.22
N GLY A 114 10.88 7.00 9.53
CA GLY A 114 11.51 6.90 8.21
C GLY A 114 10.58 6.87 7.00
N PHE A 115 9.25 6.91 7.17
CA PHE A 115 8.31 7.07 6.04
C PHE A 115 7.44 8.32 6.24
N PRO A 116 7.09 9.05 5.16
CA PRO A 116 6.16 10.16 5.27
C PRO A 116 4.79 9.65 5.72
N GLN A 117 4.23 10.32 6.72
CA GLN A 117 2.99 9.91 7.34
C GLN A 117 1.81 10.38 6.51
N THR A 118 0.81 9.52 6.32
CA THR A 118 -0.47 9.92 5.73
C THR A 118 -1.24 10.84 6.67
N LEU A 119 -2.21 11.60 6.15
CA LEU A 119 -3.12 12.42 6.96
C LEU A 119 -3.78 11.58 8.07
N PHE A 120 -4.43 10.49 7.65
CA PHE A 120 -5.13 9.55 8.53
C PHE A 120 -4.23 8.96 9.64
N ALA A 121 -2.96 8.74 9.30
CA ALA A 121 -1.97 8.24 10.25
C ALA A 121 -1.66 9.23 11.36
N LEU A 122 -1.56 10.51 11.00
CA LEU A 122 -1.23 11.60 11.90
C LEU A 122 -2.39 11.94 12.80
N GLU A 123 -3.61 11.96 12.28
CA GLU A 123 -4.81 12.25 13.06
C GLU A 123 -5.11 11.16 14.09
N ALA A 124 -4.97 9.88 13.70
CA ALA A 124 -5.11 8.78 14.65
C ALA A 124 -4.08 8.88 15.79
N TYR A 125 -2.86 9.34 15.48
CA TYR A 125 -1.83 9.60 16.47
C TYR A 125 -2.16 10.84 17.32
N GLU A 126 -2.58 11.95 16.72
CA GLU A 126 -2.94 13.19 17.40
C GLU A 126 -4.13 12.99 18.35
N LEU A 127 -5.19 12.31 17.89
CA LEU A 127 -6.32 11.87 18.71
C LEU A 127 -5.82 11.12 19.95
N THR A 128 -4.92 10.15 19.73
CA THR A 128 -4.34 9.34 20.80
C THR A 128 -3.59 10.23 21.80
N GLN A 129 -2.66 11.06 21.34
CA GLN A 129 -1.84 11.91 22.19
C GLN A 129 -2.69 12.92 22.97
N LYS A 130 -3.64 13.57 22.31
CA LYS A 130 -4.49 14.59 22.94
C LYS A 130 -5.37 13.98 24.04
N LEU A 131 -6.06 12.87 23.76
CA LEU A 131 -6.98 12.29 24.72
C LEU A 131 -6.27 11.57 25.88
N LEU A 132 -5.11 10.96 25.62
CA LEU A 132 -4.27 10.43 26.71
C LEU A 132 -3.63 11.54 27.55
N GLY A 133 -3.45 12.74 27.00
CA GLY A 133 -2.94 13.92 27.70
C GLY A 133 -3.94 14.60 28.65
N VAL A 134 -5.23 14.24 28.61
CA VAL A 134 -6.24 14.82 29.50
C VAL A 134 -5.92 14.44 30.96
N ARG A 135 -5.71 15.45 31.82
CA ARG A 135 -5.36 15.26 33.24
C ARG A 135 -6.56 14.79 34.05
N ASP A 136 -6.30 14.26 35.25
CA ASP A 136 -7.31 13.90 36.25
C ASP A 136 -8.34 12.83 35.85
N LEU A 137 -8.06 12.08 34.77
CA LEU A 137 -8.82 10.91 34.34
C LEU A 137 -8.04 9.62 34.59
N GLN A 138 -8.76 8.59 35.05
CA GLN A 138 -8.26 7.22 35.01
C GLN A 138 -8.33 6.70 33.58
N LYS A 139 -7.24 6.07 33.12
CA LYS A 139 -7.08 5.62 31.74
C LYS A 139 -6.80 4.13 31.68
N VAL A 140 -7.42 3.43 30.74
CA VAL A 140 -7.11 2.04 30.43
C VAL A 140 -6.78 1.97 28.94
N VAL A 141 -5.55 1.60 28.62
CA VAL A 141 -5.02 1.70 27.26
C VAL A 141 -4.56 0.32 26.81
N THR A 142 -5.07 -0.17 25.69
CA THR A 142 -4.50 -1.38 25.08
C THR A 142 -3.18 -1.03 24.41
N ALA A 143 -2.13 -1.83 24.66
CA ALA A 143 -0.80 -1.60 24.13
C ALA A 143 -0.18 -2.88 23.57
N SER A 144 0.74 -2.73 22.63
CA SER A 144 1.65 -3.81 22.27
C SER A 144 2.62 -4.06 23.44
N SER A 145 3.24 -5.24 23.47
CA SER A 145 4.25 -5.56 24.49
C SER A 145 5.45 -4.60 24.45
N SER A 146 5.75 -4.03 23.29
CA SER A 146 6.93 -3.19 23.05
C SER A 146 6.69 -1.69 23.18
N ALA A 147 5.45 -1.21 23.21
CA ALA A 147 5.15 0.22 23.32
C ALA A 147 5.24 0.66 24.80
N PRO A 148 6.19 1.52 25.19
CA PRO A 148 6.23 2.09 26.53
C PRO A 148 5.15 3.17 26.67
N LEU A 149 4.42 3.14 27.78
CA LEU A 149 3.54 4.23 28.21
C LEU A 149 4.12 4.81 29.51
N VAL A 150 4.45 6.09 29.49
CA VAL A 150 4.98 6.80 30.65
C VAL A 150 3.92 6.83 31.75
N ASP A 151 4.35 6.58 33.00
CA ASP A 151 3.49 6.58 34.20
C ASP A 151 2.31 5.58 34.18
N ALA A 152 2.37 4.55 33.33
CA ALA A 152 1.35 3.51 33.26
C ALA A 152 1.68 2.29 34.12
N THR A 153 0.71 1.82 34.92
CA THR A 153 0.79 0.52 35.57
C THR A 153 0.49 -0.58 34.54
N GLU A 154 1.48 -1.44 34.29
CA GLU A 154 1.32 -2.52 33.32
C GLU A 154 0.46 -3.66 33.87
N VAL A 155 -0.52 -4.08 33.07
CA VAL A 155 -1.31 -5.29 33.31
C VAL A 155 -1.07 -6.23 32.13
N VAL A 156 -0.20 -7.21 32.33
CA VAL A 156 0.09 -8.23 31.32
C VAL A 156 -0.99 -9.30 31.39
N LEU A 157 -1.81 -9.40 30.34
CA LEU A 157 -2.77 -10.49 30.19
C LEU A 157 -2.01 -11.81 30.02
N PRO A 158 -2.38 -12.87 30.75
CA PRO A 158 -1.67 -14.14 30.71
C PRO A 158 -1.71 -14.72 29.29
N THR A 159 -0.56 -15.22 28.83
CA THR A 159 -0.47 -15.97 27.56
C THR A 159 -1.19 -17.31 27.65
N ARG A 160 -1.22 -17.90 28.86
CA ARG A 160 -1.75 -19.25 29.09
C ARG A 160 -3.27 -19.24 29.09
N CYS A 161 -3.86 -19.94 28.13
CA CYS A 161 -5.26 -20.27 28.19
C CYS A 161 -5.50 -21.35 29.25
N ILE A 162 -6.73 -21.46 29.75
CA ILE A 162 -7.16 -22.63 30.50
C ILE A 162 -7.76 -23.57 29.46
N ALA A 163 -6.94 -24.47 28.88
CA ALA A 163 -7.35 -25.31 27.76
C ALA A 163 -8.57 -26.17 28.10
N SER A 164 -8.66 -26.65 29.35
CA SER A 164 -9.82 -27.39 29.85
C SER A 164 -11.12 -26.56 29.82
N GLU A 165 -11.07 -25.23 29.95
CA GLU A 165 -12.25 -24.37 29.80
C GLU A 165 -12.62 -24.09 28.35
N VAL A 166 -11.61 -23.92 27.48
CA VAL A 166 -11.82 -23.65 26.05
C VAL A 166 -12.33 -24.89 25.33
N LEU A 167 -11.80 -26.07 25.67
CA LEU A 167 -12.09 -27.35 25.03
C LEU A 167 -13.21 -28.15 25.72
N GLN A 168 -13.90 -27.57 26.70
CA GLN A 168 -15.08 -28.18 27.33
C GLN A 168 -16.11 -28.60 26.28
N PRO A 169 -16.42 -29.91 26.13
CA PRO A 169 -17.23 -30.42 25.01
C PRO A 169 -18.61 -29.74 24.88
N LYS A 170 -19.21 -29.36 26.02
CA LYS A 170 -20.51 -28.66 26.09
C LYS A 170 -20.51 -27.28 25.42
N ARG A 171 -19.35 -26.66 25.21
CA ARG A 171 -19.23 -25.34 24.55
C ARG A 171 -19.19 -25.45 23.02
N TRP A 172 -19.05 -26.66 22.50
CA TRP A 172 -18.79 -26.94 21.09
C TRP A 172 -20.00 -27.62 20.44
N ASN A 173 -21.07 -26.85 20.18
CA ASN A 173 -22.33 -27.36 19.65
C ASN A 173 -22.13 -28.16 18.33
N GLY A 174 -22.11 -29.49 18.42
CA GLY A 174 -21.86 -30.40 17.30
C GLY A 174 -20.38 -30.77 17.07
N LEU A 175 -19.43 -30.12 17.75
CA LEU A 175 -17.98 -30.39 17.65
C LEU A 175 -17.35 -30.91 18.95
N GLY A 176 -18.15 -31.16 20.00
CA GLY A 176 -17.67 -31.53 21.34
C GLY A 176 -16.74 -32.74 21.39
N ALA A 177 -17.03 -33.79 20.61
CA ALA A 177 -16.18 -34.99 20.55
C ALA A 177 -14.76 -34.69 20.02
N TYR A 178 -14.61 -33.72 19.10
CA TYR A 178 -13.31 -33.32 18.57
C TYR A 178 -12.53 -32.46 19.57
N ALA A 179 -13.23 -31.59 20.31
CA ALA A 179 -12.63 -30.83 21.40
C ALA A 179 -12.17 -31.73 22.56
N GLU A 180 -12.96 -32.76 22.89
CA GLU A 180 -12.60 -33.79 23.88
C GLU A 180 -11.37 -34.60 23.42
N ARG A 181 -11.36 -35.03 22.16
CA ARG A 181 -10.20 -35.74 21.58
C ARG A 181 -8.94 -34.89 21.62
N LEU A 182 -9.05 -33.59 21.31
CA LEU A 182 -7.94 -32.65 21.41
C LEU A 182 -7.47 -32.55 22.88
N LEU A 183 -8.38 -32.30 23.83
CA LEU A 183 -8.05 -32.17 25.25
C LEU A 183 -7.37 -33.42 25.82
N ASN A 184 -7.87 -34.62 25.48
CA ASN A 184 -7.33 -35.89 25.94
C ASN A 184 -5.92 -36.17 25.40
N ALA A 185 -5.58 -35.67 24.21
CA ALA A 185 -4.27 -35.90 23.59
C ALA A 185 -3.13 -35.07 24.21
N GLY A 186 -3.42 -33.88 24.74
CA GLY A 186 -2.38 -32.95 25.22
C GLY A 186 -2.54 -32.46 26.65
N GLY A 187 -3.73 -32.57 27.26
CA GLY A 187 -3.98 -32.10 28.62
C GLY A 187 -3.52 -30.66 28.85
N GLU A 188 -2.61 -30.47 29.80
CA GLU A 188 -2.06 -29.16 30.15
C GLU A 188 -1.10 -28.57 29.11
N GLN A 189 -0.55 -29.38 28.18
CA GLN A 189 0.33 -28.87 27.11
C GLN A 189 -0.40 -27.85 26.21
N TRP A 190 -1.71 -28.01 26.07
CA TRP A 190 -2.56 -27.06 25.35
C TRP A 190 -2.62 -25.66 25.98
N ASN A 191 -2.22 -25.50 27.25
CA ASN A 191 -2.19 -24.19 27.91
C ASN A 191 -1.14 -23.25 27.29
N GLU A 192 -0.22 -23.75 26.46
CA GLU A 192 0.73 -22.92 25.70
C GLU A 192 0.11 -22.23 24.49
N TYR A 193 -1.05 -22.73 24.02
CA TYR A 193 -1.77 -22.19 22.88
C TYR A 193 -2.76 -21.11 23.32
N SER A 194 -3.02 -20.15 22.44
CA SER A 194 -4.09 -19.17 22.64
C SER A 194 -5.48 -19.79 22.48
N PRO A 195 -6.54 -19.16 23.03
CA PRO A 195 -7.90 -19.62 22.79
C PRO A 195 -8.27 -19.68 21.31
N PHE A 196 -7.73 -18.79 20.47
CA PHE A 196 -7.98 -18.83 19.02
C PHE A 196 -7.28 -20.01 18.35
N GLU A 197 -6.03 -20.30 18.70
CA GLU A 197 -5.30 -21.45 18.15
C GLU A 197 -5.93 -22.78 18.55
N LEU A 198 -6.40 -22.92 19.80
CA LEU A 198 -7.17 -24.10 20.20
C LEU A 198 -8.43 -24.30 19.35
N ARG A 199 -9.10 -23.20 18.97
CA ARG A 199 -10.28 -23.30 18.11
C ARG A 199 -9.95 -23.72 16.69
N LEU A 200 -8.84 -23.23 16.14
CA LEU A 200 -8.32 -23.69 14.85
C LEU A 200 -7.88 -25.16 14.91
N ALA A 201 -7.27 -25.60 16.01
CA ALA A 201 -6.90 -26.99 16.23
C ALA A 201 -8.13 -27.90 16.27
N VAL A 202 -9.22 -27.52 16.96
CA VAL A 202 -10.49 -28.27 16.89
C VAL A 202 -10.99 -28.37 15.45
N ALA A 203 -10.93 -27.29 14.67
CA ALA A 203 -11.34 -27.32 13.26
C ALA A 203 -10.48 -28.26 12.40
N LEU A 204 -9.16 -28.36 12.66
CA LEU A 204 -8.27 -29.31 12.00
C LEU A 204 -8.59 -30.76 12.35
N VAL A 205 -8.87 -31.04 13.62
CA VAL A 205 -9.26 -32.39 14.06
C VAL A 205 -10.58 -32.82 13.42
N VAL A 206 -11.52 -31.90 13.20
CA VAL A 206 -12.75 -32.15 12.43
C VAL A 206 -12.44 -32.55 10.97
N LYS A 207 -11.36 -32.02 10.39
CA LYS A 207 -10.88 -32.36 9.05
C LYS A 207 -9.92 -33.57 9.04
N GLY A 208 -9.79 -34.27 10.16
CA GLY A 208 -9.08 -35.55 10.24
C GLY A 208 -7.60 -35.46 10.65
N VAL A 209 -7.10 -34.26 10.97
CA VAL A 209 -5.73 -34.11 11.50
C VAL A 209 -5.64 -34.69 12.91
N ASP A 210 -4.58 -35.44 13.19
CA ASP A 210 -4.35 -36.01 14.51
C ASP A 210 -3.96 -34.91 15.52
N PRO A 211 -4.65 -34.78 16.68
CA PRO A 211 -4.20 -33.94 17.79
C PRO A 211 -2.72 -34.05 18.15
N ALA A 212 -2.16 -35.27 18.10
CA ALA A 212 -0.76 -35.51 18.42
C ALA A 212 0.20 -34.84 17.41
N GLU A 213 -0.19 -34.75 16.13
CA GLU A 213 0.59 -34.06 15.10
C GLU A 213 0.66 -32.55 15.39
N VAL A 214 -0.45 -31.95 15.84
CA VAL A 214 -0.51 -30.52 16.15
C VAL A 214 0.43 -30.17 17.31
N LEU A 215 0.47 -30.99 18.37
CA LEU A 215 1.37 -30.82 19.52
C LEU A 215 2.83 -31.03 19.13
N ALA A 216 3.13 -32.14 18.45
CA ALA A 216 4.50 -32.52 18.11
C ALA A 216 5.22 -31.45 17.27
N ASN A 217 4.46 -30.73 16.44
CA ASN A 217 5.01 -29.68 15.58
C ASN A 217 4.87 -28.26 16.12
N GLY A 218 4.15 -28.05 17.24
CA GLY A 218 4.00 -26.72 17.84
C GLY A 218 3.40 -25.66 16.91
N TRP A 219 2.42 -26.02 16.05
CA TRP A 219 1.92 -25.08 15.04
C TRP A 219 1.21 -23.87 15.65
N HIS A 220 1.69 -22.68 15.33
CA HIS A 220 1.01 -21.42 15.65
C HIS A 220 -0.08 -21.06 14.64
N TYR A 221 -0.88 -20.04 14.95
CA TYR A 221 -2.08 -19.67 14.20
C TYR A 221 -1.93 -19.62 12.67
N ARG A 222 -0.80 -19.12 12.12
CA ARG A 222 -0.59 -19.06 10.65
C ARG A 222 -0.56 -20.43 10.01
N GLU A 223 0.20 -21.35 10.60
CA GLU A 223 0.31 -22.70 10.08
C GLU A 223 -0.99 -23.48 10.31
N LEU A 224 -1.67 -23.24 11.44
CA LEU A 224 -3.00 -23.81 11.69
C LEU A 224 -4.03 -23.35 10.64
N VAL A 225 -4.07 -22.06 10.30
CA VAL A 225 -4.95 -21.52 9.24
C VAL A 225 -4.56 -22.11 7.88
N ARG A 226 -3.27 -22.10 7.53
CA ARG A 226 -2.78 -22.65 6.25
C ARG A 226 -3.20 -24.11 6.08
N ARG A 227 -2.99 -24.93 7.11
CA ARG A 227 -3.35 -26.36 7.11
C ARG A 227 -4.86 -26.58 7.09
N LEU A 228 -5.62 -25.77 7.81
CA LEU A 228 -7.07 -25.90 7.85
C LEU A 228 -7.66 -25.68 6.46
N LEU A 229 -7.14 -24.70 5.73
CA LEU A 229 -7.57 -24.38 4.38
C LEU A 229 -7.08 -25.40 3.35
N SER A 230 -5.88 -25.99 3.53
CA SER A 230 -5.39 -27.04 2.63
C SER A 230 -6.08 -28.39 2.84
N ALA A 231 -6.56 -28.68 4.05
CA ALA A 231 -7.28 -29.92 4.36
C ALA A 231 -8.74 -29.93 3.86
N TRP A 232 -9.20 -28.86 3.21
CA TRP A 232 -10.59 -28.68 2.83
C TRP A 232 -10.81 -28.99 1.35
N ALA A 233 -11.84 -29.79 1.02
CA ALA A 233 -12.30 -29.97 -0.36
C ALA A 233 -13.19 -28.78 -0.76
N GLY A 234 -12.77 -27.98 -1.76
CA GLY A 234 -13.51 -26.77 -2.17
C GLY A 234 -13.41 -25.60 -1.17
N PRO A 235 -12.21 -25.21 -0.70
CA PRO A 235 -12.02 -24.15 0.30
C PRO A 235 -12.50 -22.78 -0.16
N GLU A 236 -12.71 -22.60 -1.47
CA GLU A 236 -12.99 -21.30 -2.08
C GLU A 236 -14.27 -20.66 -1.56
N GLN A 237 -15.36 -21.41 -1.34
CA GLN A 237 -16.59 -20.80 -0.83
C GLN A 237 -16.42 -20.34 0.62
N LEU A 238 -15.75 -21.14 1.47
CA LEU A 238 -15.46 -20.73 2.85
C LEU A 238 -14.53 -19.52 2.88
N LYS A 239 -13.45 -19.52 2.09
CA LYS A 239 -12.53 -18.38 1.98
C LYS A 239 -13.27 -17.13 1.56
N LYS A 240 -14.19 -17.22 0.59
CA LYS A 240 -15.03 -16.09 0.17
C LYS A 240 -15.95 -15.61 1.29
N VAL A 241 -16.62 -16.51 2.00
CA VAL A 241 -17.46 -16.14 3.17
C VAL A 241 -16.60 -15.42 4.23
N ILE A 242 -15.47 -15.99 4.63
CA ILE A 242 -14.56 -15.37 5.61
C ILE A 242 -14.03 -14.04 5.06
N GLY A 243 -13.68 -13.97 3.78
CA GLY A 243 -13.25 -12.76 3.09
C GLY A 243 -14.29 -11.64 3.21
N ARG A 244 -15.57 -11.92 2.97
CA ARG A 244 -16.66 -10.94 3.14
C ARG A 244 -16.83 -10.51 4.60
N LEU A 245 -16.79 -11.47 5.53
CA LEU A 245 -16.86 -11.20 6.97
C LEU A 245 -15.65 -10.37 7.47
N SER A 246 -14.49 -10.50 6.83
CA SER A 246 -13.25 -9.80 7.21
C SER A 246 -13.28 -8.29 6.95
N LEU A 247 -14.25 -7.81 6.19
CA LEU A 247 -14.42 -6.40 5.87
C LEU A 247 -15.21 -5.65 6.94
N LEU A 248 -16.01 -6.35 7.76
CA LEU A 248 -16.79 -5.72 8.82
C LEU A 248 -15.92 -5.29 10.00
N ARG A 249 -16.17 -4.07 10.49
CA ARG A 249 -15.51 -3.51 11.68
C ARG A 249 -16.31 -3.74 12.96
N GLU A 250 -17.62 -4.00 12.83
CA GLU A 250 -18.55 -4.21 13.94
C GLU A 250 -19.04 -5.66 14.05
N PRO A 251 -19.42 -6.12 15.26
CA PRO A 251 -20.09 -7.40 15.45
C PRO A 251 -21.41 -7.50 14.66
N PHE A 252 -21.63 -8.65 14.01
CA PHE A 252 -22.75 -8.88 13.09
C PHE A 252 -23.68 -10.00 13.55
N ASP A 253 -24.89 -10.05 13.02
CA ASP A 253 -25.88 -11.08 13.34
C ASP A 253 -26.02 -12.12 12.21
N GLU A 254 -26.97 -13.04 12.38
CA GLU A 254 -27.23 -14.09 11.40
C GLU A 254 -27.67 -13.53 10.05
N THR A 255 -28.24 -12.32 10.00
CA THR A 255 -28.66 -11.70 8.73
C THR A 255 -27.45 -11.43 7.85
N PHE A 256 -26.40 -10.80 8.38
CA PHE A 256 -25.18 -10.60 7.59
C PHE A 256 -24.46 -11.91 7.31
N LEU A 257 -24.47 -12.86 8.24
CA LEU A 257 -23.85 -14.17 8.01
C LEU A 257 -24.48 -14.90 6.80
N ARG A 258 -25.80 -14.78 6.61
CA ARG A 258 -26.50 -15.23 5.39
C ARG A 258 -26.08 -14.44 4.15
N MET A 259 -26.05 -13.10 4.23
CA MET A 259 -25.61 -12.23 3.12
C MET A 259 -24.19 -12.55 2.66
N ALA A 260 -23.28 -12.84 3.59
CA ALA A 260 -21.91 -13.24 3.31
C ALA A 260 -21.80 -14.61 2.62
N GLY A 261 -22.89 -15.39 2.60
CA GLY A 261 -23.01 -16.65 1.91
C GLY A 261 -22.83 -17.91 2.77
N ALA A 262 -23.01 -17.80 4.08
CA ALA A 262 -22.82 -18.94 4.99
C ALA A 262 -23.83 -20.09 4.77
N GLU A 263 -24.96 -19.84 4.11
CA GLU A 263 -25.98 -20.85 3.78
C GLU A 263 -25.60 -21.71 2.57
N GLN A 264 -24.68 -21.24 1.72
CA GLN A 264 -24.18 -22.04 0.59
C GLN A 264 -23.03 -22.96 0.99
N LEU A 265 -22.62 -22.95 2.26
CA LEU A 265 -21.59 -23.85 2.78
C LEU A 265 -22.19 -25.23 3.06
N GLU A 266 -21.42 -26.28 2.78
CA GLU A 266 -21.76 -27.63 3.24
C GLU A 266 -21.90 -27.66 4.79
N GLN A 267 -22.66 -28.63 5.31
CA GLN A 267 -23.03 -28.67 6.73
C GLN A 267 -21.82 -28.64 7.68
N GLN A 268 -20.76 -29.39 7.37
CA GLN A 268 -19.54 -29.43 8.20
C GLN A 268 -18.82 -28.07 8.19
N SER A 269 -18.74 -27.45 7.01
CA SER A 269 -18.16 -26.12 6.79
C SER A 269 -18.90 -25.02 7.56
N ALA A 270 -20.24 -25.02 7.46
CA ALA A 270 -21.11 -24.10 8.18
C ALA A 270 -20.98 -24.24 9.70
N THR A 271 -20.76 -25.48 10.19
CA THR A 271 -20.54 -25.79 11.60
C THR A 271 -19.18 -25.29 12.07
N ILE A 272 -18.10 -25.58 11.33
CA ILE A 272 -16.75 -25.07 11.64
C ILE A 272 -16.74 -23.54 11.67
N LEU A 273 -17.35 -22.88 10.68
CA LEU A 273 -17.42 -21.43 10.64
C LEU A 273 -18.05 -20.86 11.93
N ARG A 274 -19.24 -21.33 12.31
CA ARG A 274 -19.97 -20.81 13.48
C ARG A 274 -19.34 -21.21 14.83
N GLN A 275 -18.80 -22.43 14.94
CA GLN A 275 -18.35 -22.96 16.23
C GLN A 275 -16.85 -22.77 16.49
N ALA A 276 -16.02 -22.75 15.44
CA ALA A 276 -14.57 -22.63 15.55
C ALA A 276 -14.03 -21.27 15.10
N LEU A 277 -14.51 -20.73 13.98
CA LEU A 277 -13.90 -19.54 13.37
C LEU A 277 -14.51 -18.21 13.86
N LEU A 278 -15.81 -18.20 14.16
CA LEU A 278 -16.54 -17.05 14.70
C LEU A 278 -16.71 -17.17 16.21
N PHE A 279 -16.71 -16.08 16.96
CA PHE A 279 -17.08 -16.08 18.39
C PHE A 279 -18.22 -15.10 18.66
N LYS A 280 -18.85 -15.23 19.83
CA LYS A 280 -19.95 -14.34 20.23
C LYS A 280 -19.47 -13.23 21.17
N GLU A 281 -19.80 -11.99 20.82
CA GLU A 281 -19.71 -10.82 21.68
C GLU A 281 -21.12 -10.20 21.80
N ASN A 282 -21.66 -10.13 23.02
CA ASN A 282 -23.00 -9.63 23.30
C ASN A 282 -24.09 -10.25 22.39
N GLY A 283 -24.00 -11.56 22.16
CA GLY A 283 -24.94 -12.31 21.32
C GLY A 283 -24.73 -12.20 19.81
N ARG A 284 -23.79 -11.36 19.35
CA ARG A 284 -23.44 -11.17 17.93
C ARG A 284 -22.14 -11.86 17.58
N TRP A 285 -21.99 -12.23 16.32
CA TRP A 285 -20.80 -12.86 15.77
C TRP A 285 -19.68 -11.85 15.52
N VAL A 286 -18.46 -12.30 15.76
CA VAL A 286 -17.23 -11.59 15.46
C VAL A 286 -16.24 -12.56 14.81
N LEU A 287 -15.61 -12.11 13.73
CA LEU A 287 -14.48 -12.81 13.12
C LEU A 287 -13.18 -12.40 13.83
N HIS A 288 -12.34 -13.37 14.17
CA HIS A 288 -11.07 -13.06 14.83
C HIS A 288 -10.14 -12.26 13.90
N ASP A 289 -9.56 -11.17 14.39
CA ASP A 289 -8.77 -10.22 13.59
C ASP A 289 -7.57 -10.87 12.88
N LEU A 290 -6.93 -11.87 13.52
CA LEU A 290 -5.86 -12.62 12.85
C LEU A 290 -6.37 -13.35 11.60
N LEU A 291 -7.57 -13.93 11.64
CA LEU A 291 -8.16 -14.60 10.49
C LEU A 291 -8.62 -13.60 9.42
N ALA A 292 -9.20 -12.47 9.85
CA ALA A 292 -9.56 -11.38 8.95
C ALA A 292 -8.34 -10.83 8.21
N ARG A 293 -7.20 -10.72 8.91
CA ARG A 293 -5.92 -10.33 8.32
C ARG A 293 -5.41 -11.36 7.31
N GLU A 294 -5.38 -12.65 7.66
CA GLU A 294 -4.96 -13.70 6.71
C GLU A 294 -5.84 -13.68 5.44
N ALA A 295 -7.14 -13.43 5.57
CA ALA A 295 -8.04 -13.31 4.42
C ALA A 295 -7.69 -12.15 3.48
N ARG A 296 -7.28 -11.00 4.04
CA ARG A 296 -6.85 -9.82 3.29
C ARG A 296 -5.46 -9.99 2.70
N ASP A 297 -4.49 -10.42 3.51
CA ASP A 297 -3.07 -10.59 3.11
C ASP A 297 -2.93 -11.63 1.96
N HIS A 298 -3.84 -12.60 1.90
CA HIS A 298 -3.88 -13.63 0.85
C HIS A 298 -4.94 -13.41 -0.24
N ASN A 299 -5.57 -12.23 -0.31
CA ASN A 299 -6.55 -11.85 -1.34
C ASN A 299 -7.63 -12.92 -1.59
N TRP A 300 -8.30 -13.40 -0.53
CA TRP A 300 -9.35 -14.43 -0.66
C TRP A 300 -10.59 -13.96 -1.43
N LEU A 301 -10.68 -12.66 -1.69
CA LEU A 301 -11.64 -12.06 -2.61
C LEU A 301 -10.90 -11.37 -3.74
N THR A 302 -11.44 -11.48 -4.95
CA THR A 302 -11.02 -10.64 -6.07
C THR A 302 -11.42 -9.17 -5.84
N ARG A 303 -10.82 -8.23 -6.59
CA ARG A 303 -11.16 -6.81 -6.51
C ARG A 303 -12.67 -6.53 -6.68
N GLN A 304 -13.33 -7.23 -7.59
CA GLN A 304 -14.77 -7.08 -7.83
C GLN A 304 -15.60 -7.65 -6.66
N GLU A 305 -15.19 -8.81 -6.12
CA GLU A 305 -15.87 -9.38 -4.95
C GLU A 305 -15.70 -8.52 -3.70
N ILE A 306 -14.56 -7.84 -3.53
CA ILE A 306 -14.35 -6.86 -2.45
C ILE A 306 -15.34 -5.70 -2.59
N ILE A 307 -15.45 -5.11 -3.78
CA ILE A 307 -16.39 -4.00 -4.05
C ILE A 307 -17.83 -4.44 -3.73
N GLU A 308 -18.24 -5.61 -4.19
CA GLU A 308 -19.58 -6.13 -3.94
C GLU A 308 -19.82 -6.43 -2.46
N ALA A 309 -18.84 -7.00 -1.76
CA ALA A 309 -18.93 -7.26 -0.33
C ALA A 309 -19.05 -5.96 0.49
N HIS A 310 -18.35 -4.90 0.09
CA HIS A 310 -18.54 -3.58 0.69
C HIS A 310 -19.94 -3.02 0.41
N ARG A 311 -20.50 -3.16 -0.79
CA ARG A 311 -21.89 -2.76 -1.06
C ARG A 311 -22.89 -3.53 -0.19
N GLN A 312 -22.69 -4.84 -0.02
CA GLN A 312 -23.52 -5.66 0.85
C GLN A 312 -23.44 -5.22 2.32
N ALA A 313 -22.23 -4.91 2.80
CA ALA A 313 -22.02 -4.37 4.14
C ALA A 313 -22.66 -2.99 4.33
N ALA A 314 -22.54 -2.10 3.34
CA ALA A 314 -23.22 -0.80 3.35
C ALA A 314 -24.75 -0.98 3.44
N HIS A 315 -25.33 -1.89 2.65
CA HIS A 315 -26.76 -2.19 2.72
C HIS A 315 -27.18 -2.73 4.10
N TYR A 316 -26.38 -3.65 4.66
CA TYR A 316 -26.61 -4.20 6.01
C TYR A 316 -26.63 -3.10 7.08
N HIS A 317 -25.64 -2.19 7.05
CA HIS A 317 -25.57 -1.08 7.99
C HIS A 317 -26.67 -0.05 7.74
N GLN A 318 -27.10 0.16 6.49
CA GLN A 318 -28.17 1.09 6.16
C GLN A 318 -29.51 0.66 6.79
N THR A 319 -29.89 -0.62 6.67
CA THR A 319 -31.12 -1.14 7.31
C THR A 319 -31.08 -0.93 8.83
N ARG A 320 -29.90 -1.08 9.44
CA ARG A 320 -29.72 -0.91 10.88
C ARG A 320 -29.72 0.56 11.30
N PHE A 321 -29.16 1.44 10.47
CA PHE A 321 -29.24 2.89 10.63
C PHE A 321 -30.69 3.36 10.62
N GLU A 322 -31.46 2.95 9.61
CA GLU A 322 -32.89 3.30 9.49
C GLU A 322 -33.69 2.83 10.71
N LYS A 323 -33.45 1.60 11.17
CA LYS A 323 -34.08 1.07 12.38
C LYS A 323 -33.70 1.87 13.63
N ALA A 324 -32.42 2.15 13.83
CA ALA A 324 -31.93 2.88 15.01
C ALA A 324 -32.43 4.32 15.04
N ARG A 325 -32.51 4.97 13.87
CA ARG A 325 -33.08 6.31 13.70
C ARG A 325 -34.56 6.33 14.10
N ASN A 326 -35.32 5.29 13.73
CA ASN A 326 -36.74 5.17 14.08
C ASN A 326 -36.97 4.87 15.57
N THR A 327 -36.00 4.27 16.26
CA THR A 327 -36.06 4.03 17.71
C THR A 327 -35.37 5.12 18.53
N GLU A 328 -35.00 6.24 17.91
CA GLU A 328 -34.29 7.38 18.53
C GLU A 328 -32.99 7.02 19.27
N ASP A 329 -32.36 5.89 18.94
CA ASP A 329 -31.05 5.52 19.50
C ASP A 329 -29.94 6.20 18.70
N LEU A 330 -29.65 7.45 19.07
CA LEU A 330 -28.71 8.32 18.37
C LEU A 330 -27.30 7.72 18.26
N SER A 331 -26.82 7.05 19.32
CA SER A 331 -25.47 6.48 19.36
C SER A 331 -25.35 5.31 18.39
N ILE A 332 -26.33 4.41 18.37
CA ILE A 332 -26.36 3.31 17.40
C ILE A 332 -26.56 3.85 15.98
N ALA A 333 -27.47 4.81 15.77
CA ALA A 333 -27.72 5.39 14.46
C ALA A 333 -26.44 6.01 13.87
N LEU A 334 -25.73 6.85 14.63
CA LEU A 334 -24.48 7.46 14.16
C LEU A 334 -23.41 6.42 13.83
N ARG A 335 -23.27 5.39 14.67
CA ARG A 335 -22.33 4.31 14.39
C ARG A 335 -22.67 3.59 13.08
N GLN A 336 -23.94 3.26 12.85
CA GLN A 336 -24.33 2.59 11.61
C GLN A 336 -24.17 3.49 10.39
N GLU A 337 -24.44 4.80 10.51
CA GLU A 337 -24.22 5.78 9.44
C GLU A 337 -22.73 5.86 9.06
N MET A 338 -21.81 5.86 10.03
CA MET A 338 -20.38 5.84 9.76
C MET A 338 -19.92 4.56 9.07
N GLU A 339 -20.45 3.40 9.45
CA GLU A 339 -20.17 2.14 8.73
C GLU A 339 -20.72 2.17 7.30
N CYS A 340 -21.90 2.77 7.05
CA CYS A 340 -22.40 2.99 5.69
C CYS A 340 -21.42 3.83 4.87
N VAL A 341 -20.96 4.96 5.41
CA VAL A 341 -20.01 5.86 4.73
C VAL A 341 -18.71 5.14 4.42
N TYR A 342 -18.13 4.43 5.40
CA TYR A 342 -16.92 3.63 5.20
C TYR A 342 -17.07 2.60 4.08
N HIS A 343 -18.11 1.78 4.14
CA HIS A 343 -18.30 0.72 3.16
C HIS A 343 -18.60 1.27 1.75
N LEU A 344 -19.37 2.36 1.63
CA LEU A 344 -19.59 3.03 0.34
C LEU A 344 -18.29 3.64 -0.21
N THR A 345 -17.45 4.23 0.64
CA THR A 345 -16.13 4.74 0.26
C THR A 345 -15.24 3.65 -0.30
N GLU A 346 -15.13 2.50 0.38
CA GLU A 346 -14.34 1.36 -0.08
C GLU A 346 -14.90 0.70 -1.35
N ALA A 347 -16.23 0.72 -1.52
CA ALA A 347 -16.90 0.30 -2.76
C ALA A 347 -16.68 1.32 -3.91
N GLY A 348 -16.33 2.56 -3.59
CA GLY A 348 -16.23 3.68 -4.54
C GLY A 348 -17.60 4.22 -4.97
N ASP A 349 -18.63 4.12 -4.13
CA ASP A 349 -19.98 4.59 -4.45
C ASP A 349 -20.11 6.11 -4.21
N ALA A 350 -19.47 6.88 -5.08
CA ALA A 350 -19.43 8.35 -4.98
C ALA A 350 -20.81 8.98 -5.17
N GLU A 351 -21.64 8.44 -6.07
CA GLU A 351 -22.99 8.95 -6.34
C GLU A 351 -23.83 8.94 -5.06
N THR A 352 -23.86 7.81 -4.36
CA THR A 352 -24.61 7.70 -3.11
C THR A 352 -24.07 8.64 -2.03
N LEU A 353 -22.74 8.76 -1.91
CA LEU A 353 -22.11 9.62 -0.90
C LEU A 353 -22.29 11.13 -1.18
N PHE A 354 -22.52 11.51 -2.43
CA PHE A 354 -22.85 12.89 -2.80
C PHE A 354 -24.36 13.18 -2.76
N SER A 355 -25.23 12.18 -2.60
CA SER A 355 -26.70 12.32 -2.68
C SER A 355 -27.41 12.93 -1.46
N GLU A 356 -26.68 13.59 -0.54
CA GLU A 356 -27.17 14.09 0.77
C GLU A 356 -27.80 13.03 1.69
N LYS A 357 -27.88 11.76 1.25
CA LYS A 357 -28.46 10.64 1.99
C LYS A 357 -27.73 10.33 3.28
N PHE A 358 -26.42 10.58 3.31
CA PHE A 358 -25.55 10.32 4.45
C PHE A 358 -24.83 11.58 4.87
N SER A 359 -24.65 11.73 6.18
CA SER A 359 -23.97 12.88 6.75
C SER A 359 -22.45 12.67 6.71
N ILE A 360 -21.74 13.52 5.96
CA ILE A 360 -20.27 13.58 5.97
C ILE A 360 -19.85 14.75 6.86
N PHE A 361 -19.25 14.43 8.00
CA PHE A 361 -18.94 15.41 9.05
C PHE A 361 -17.50 15.91 9.00
N PHE A 362 -16.61 15.20 8.30
CA PHE A 362 -15.16 15.35 8.33
C PHE A 362 -14.63 15.48 6.89
N SER A 363 -13.67 16.40 6.62
CA SER A 363 -13.08 16.51 5.28
C SER A 363 -12.32 15.22 4.91
N GLU A 364 -11.81 14.53 5.91
CA GLU A 364 -11.04 13.30 5.82
C GLU A 364 -11.86 12.12 5.31
N GLN A 365 -13.19 12.17 5.49
CA GLN A 365 -14.10 11.19 4.86
C GLN A 365 -14.18 11.41 3.34
N TYR A 366 -14.14 12.66 2.88
CA TYR A 366 -14.01 12.97 1.45
C TYR A 366 -12.62 12.63 0.94
N ASP A 367 -11.55 12.83 1.72
CA ASP A 367 -10.20 12.40 1.33
C ASP A 367 -10.10 10.88 1.17
N ALA A 368 -10.70 10.13 2.07
CA ALA A 368 -10.79 8.68 1.98
C ALA A 368 -11.54 8.25 0.71
N LEU A 369 -12.65 8.92 0.38
CA LEU A 369 -13.38 8.72 -0.87
C LEU A 369 -12.53 9.04 -2.10
N GLY A 370 -11.88 10.20 -2.12
CA GLY A 370 -11.01 10.64 -3.20
C GLY A 370 -9.85 9.67 -3.43
N LYS A 371 -9.23 9.18 -2.35
CA LYS A 371 -8.15 8.19 -2.41
C LYS A 371 -8.66 6.86 -2.97
N SER A 372 -9.79 6.36 -2.47
CA SER A 372 -10.41 5.12 -2.97
C SER A 372 -10.73 5.20 -4.46
N LEU A 373 -11.31 6.32 -4.91
CA LEU A 373 -11.64 6.57 -6.31
C LEU A 373 -10.38 6.69 -7.18
N SER A 374 -9.34 7.38 -6.71
CA SER A 374 -8.06 7.51 -7.40
C SER A 374 -7.37 6.15 -7.59
N LEU A 375 -7.33 5.31 -6.56
CA LEU A 375 -6.84 3.92 -6.63
C LEU A 375 -7.69 3.03 -7.55
N LYS A 376 -8.95 3.40 -7.76
CA LYS A 376 -9.87 2.78 -8.72
C LYS A 376 -9.81 3.39 -10.12
N GLU A 377 -8.88 4.30 -10.36
CA GLU A 377 -8.69 5.00 -11.64
C GLU A 377 -9.91 5.83 -12.06
N ARG A 378 -10.77 6.19 -11.11
CA ARG A 378 -11.96 7.03 -11.30
C ARG A 378 -11.62 8.49 -11.01
N TYR A 379 -10.65 9.02 -11.74
CA TYR A 379 -10.02 10.32 -11.47
C TYR A 379 -11.00 11.50 -11.45
N PRO A 380 -12.00 11.62 -12.36
CA PRO A 380 -12.95 12.74 -12.31
C PRO A 380 -13.79 12.77 -11.03
N GLU A 381 -14.16 11.60 -10.52
CA GLU A 381 -14.91 11.49 -9.26
C GLU A 381 -14.02 11.73 -8.05
N ALA A 382 -12.75 11.33 -8.13
CA ALA A 382 -11.75 11.67 -7.12
C ALA A 382 -11.54 13.19 -7.01
N VAL A 383 -11.44 13.90 -8.15
CA VAL A 383 -11.39 15.38 -8.20
C VAL A 383 -12.57 15.97 -7.43
N ARG A 384 -13.81 15.54 -7.74
CA ARG A 384 -15.01 16.01 -7.03
C ARG A 384 -14.95 15.73 -5.52
N ALA A 385 -14.44 14.58 -5.11
CA ALA A 385 -14.30 14.27 -3.69
C ALA A 385 -13.31 15.22 -3.00
N TYR A 386 -12.15 15.50 -3.59
CA TYR A 386 -11.20 16.44 -3.02
C TYR A 386 -11.69 17.90 -3.05
N GLU A 387 -12.46 18.30 -4.05
CA GLU A 387 -13.16 19.60 -4.05
C GLU A 387 -14.11 19.70 -2.86
N ARG A 388 -14.90 18.65 -2.58
CA ARG A 388 -15.77 18.59 -1.40
C ARG A 388 -15.00 18.62 -0.08
N ALA A 389 -13.82 17.98 -0.03
CA ALA A 389 -12.92 18.09 1.12
C ALA A 389 -12.48 19.54 1.35
N LEU A 390 -12.09 20.27 0.30
CA LEU A 390 -11.67 21.68 0.36
C LEU A 390 -12.82 22.65 0.67
N GLU A 391 -14.03 22.35 0.21
CA GLU A 391 -15.24 23.09 0.63
C GLU A 391 -15.53 22.93 2.13
N HIS A 392 -15.21 21.76 2.69
CA HIS A 392 -15.32 21.50 4.13
C HIS A 392 -14.16 22.13 4.91
N ASN A 393 -12.94 22.06 4.38
CA ASN A 393 -11.73 22.57 5.01
C ASN A 393 -10.76 23.07 3.94
N SER A 394 -10.71 24.38 3.71
CA SER A 394 -9.81 24.99 2.74
C SER A 394 -8.33 24.94 3.16
N GLY A 395 -8.01 24.47 4.37
CA GLY A 395 -6.65 24.25 4.84
C GLY A 395 -6.21 22.78 4.73
N ASP A 396 -6.96 21.96 4.00
CA ASP A 396 -6.69 20.54 3.84
C ASP A 396 -5.56 20.30 2.82
N TRP A 397 -4.34 20.24 3.35
CA TRP A 397 -3.12 20.01 2.57
C TRP A 397 -3.12 18.68 1.81
N TYR A 398 -3.87 17.68 2.29
CA TYR A 398 -3.97 16.38 1.63
C TYR A 398 -4.88 16.49 0.41
N ALA A 399 -6.05 17.14 0.57
CA ALA A 399 -6.98 17.39 -0.51
C ALA A 399 -6.36 18.25 -1.63
N HIS A 400 -5.69 19.36 -1.30
CA HIS A 400 -4.97 20.18 -2.28
C HIS A 400 -4.01 19.33 -3.14
N HIS A 401 -3.18 18.51 -2.49
CA HIS A 401 -2.20 17.71 -3.20
C HIS A 401 -2.83 16.67 -4.12
N TYR A 402 -3.82 15.94 -3.63
CA TYR A 402 -4.42 14.86 -4.40
C TYR A 402 -5.44 15.37 -5.43
N LEU A 403 -6.05 16.53 -5.23
CA LEU A 403 -6.77 17.26 -6.27
C LEU A 403 -5.84 17.54 -7.45
N ALA A 404 -4.70 18.17 -7.20
CA ALA A 404 -3.68 18.43 -8.23
C ALA A 404 -3.22 17.13 -8.91
N TYR A 405 -2.96 16.06 -8.16
CA TYR A 405 -2.54 14.78 -8.73
C TYR A 405 -3.58 14.14 -9.67
N ASN A 406 -4.86 14.18 -9.31
CA ASN A 406 -5.91 13.61 -10.15
C ASN A 406 -6.17 14.49 -11.39
N LEU A 407 -6.11 15.82 -11.25
CA LEU A 407 -6.16 16.76 -12.39
C LEU A 407 -4.94 16.58 -13.33
N ASP A 408 -3.75 16.35 -12.77
CA ASP A 408 -2.53 16.08 -13.53
C ASP A 408 -2.65 14.79 -14.35
N ILE A 409 -3.19 13.72 -13.76
CA ILE A 409 -3.48 12.47 -14.50
C ILE A 409 -4.44 12.71 -15.66
N LEU A 410 -5.52 13.46 -15.42
CA LEU A 410 -6.49 13.83 -16.44
C LEU A 410 -5.92 14.78 -17.48
N ALA A 411 -4.76 15.38 -17.21
CA ALA A 411 -4.12 16.40 -18.03
C ALA A 411 -5.05 17.57 -18.37
N THR A 412 -5.85 18.00 -17.38
CA THR A 412 -6.79 19.11 -17.48
C THR A 412 -6.39 20.23 -16.53
N GLU A 413 -6.81 21.47 -16.84
CA GLU A 413 -6.61 22.64 -15.97
C GLU A 413 -5.17 22.82 -15.42
N PRO A 414 -4.13 22.86 -16.28
CA PRO A 414 -2.73 22.83 -15.82
C PRO A 414 -2.36 23.98 -14.86
N GLN A 415 -3.01 25.14 -14.97
CA GLN A 415 -2.79 26.23 -14.02
C GLN A 415 -3.28 25.84 -12.61
N ARG A 416 -4.49 25.26 -12.53
CA ARG A 416 -5.06 24.79 -11.27
C ARG A 416 -4.20 23.66 -10.67
N VAL A 417 -3.70 22.73 -11.49
CA VAL A 417 -2.76 21.70 -11.02
C VAL A 417 -1.55 22.31 -10.30
N GLU A 418 -0.95 23.34 -10.86
CA GLU A 418 0.20 24.00 -10.23
C GLU A 418 -0.19 24.72 -8.93
N ASP A 419 -1.28 25.48 -8.97
CA ASP A 419 -1.76 26.27 -7.82
C ASP A 419 -2.04 25.35 -6.62
N GLU A 420 -2.73 24.24 -6.85
CA GLU A 420 -3.07 23.24 -5.83
C GLU A 420 -1.82 22.51 -5.29
N TYR A 421 -0.84 22.18 -6.15
CA TYR A 421 0.44 21.64 -5.66
C TYR A 421 1.22 22.64 -4.81
N ARG A 422 1.21 23.93 -5.19
CA ARG A 422 1.89 24.98 -4.43
C ARG A 422 1.20 25.24 -3.10
N GLU A 423 -0.12 25.22 -3.05
CA GLU A 423 -0.89 25.39 -1.81
C GLU A 423 -0.64 24.23 -0.85
N ALA A 424 -0.64 22.99 -1.33
CA ALA A 424 -0.28 21.83 -0.53
C ALA A 424 1.13 21.97 0.09
N LEU A 425 2.10 22.51 -0.66
CA LEU A 425 3.45 22.78 -0.17
C LEU A 425 3.53 23.97 0.80
N ALA A 426 2.69 24.98 0.62
CA ALA A 426 2.59 26.12 1.53
C ALA A 426 2.07 25.69 2.90
N LEU A 427 1.02 24.86 2.92
CA LEU A 427 0.47 24.26 4.13
C LEU A 427 1.40 23.21 4.72
N ARG A 428 2.09 22.44 3.87
CA ARG A 428 2.93 21.33 4.30
C ARG A 428 4.18 21.09 3.43
N SER A 429 5.25 21.79 3.79
CA SER A 429 6.51 21.81 3.02
C SER A 429 7.47 20.65 3.29
N ASP A 430 7.22 19.80 4.30
CA ASP A 430 8.07 18.67 4.70
C ASP A 430 7.80 17.38 3.91
N GLN A 431 6.78 17.37 3.04
CA GLN A 431 6.36 16.18 2.30
C GLN A 431 7.16 15.98 1.01
N VAL A 432 8.00 14.94 0.99
CA VAL A 432 8.91 14.63 -0.14
C VAL A 432 8.14 14.42 -1.46
N TRP A 433 7.05 13.66 -1.42
CA TRP A 433 6.26 13.37 -2.63
C TRP A 433 5.51 14.60 -3.18
N PHE A 434 5.28 15.65 -2.37
CA PHE A 434 4.69 16.91 -2.84
C PHE A 434 5.66 17.63 -3.79
N HIS A 435 6.92 17.75 -3.36
CA HIS A 435 7.99 18.32 -4.18
C HIS A 435 8.19 17.51 -5.47
N GLY A 436 8.32 16.18 -5.34
CA GLY A 436 8.55 15.31 -6.49
C GLY A 436 7.46 15.42 -7.57
N ARG A 437 6.19 15.45 -7.16
CA ARG A 437 5.05 15.56 -8.10
C ARG A 437 4.98 16.94 -8.77
N LEU A 438 5.20 18.03 -8.04
CA LEU A 438 5.28 19.37 -8.65
C LEU A 438 6.42 19.45 -9.68
N ILE A 439 7.60 18.94 -9.34
CA ILE A 439 8.77 18.94 -10.24
C ILE A 439 8.48 18.09 -11.49
N CYS A 440 7.91 16.90 -11.33
CA CYS A 440 7.51 16.04 -12.44
C CYS A 440 6.44 16.68 -13.33
N PHE A 441 5.46 17.38 -12.74
CA PHE A 441 4.45 18.15 -13.48
C PHE A 441 5.10 19.26 -14.32
N LEU A 442 6.02 20.05 -13.73
CA LEU A 442 6.75 21.11 -14.44
C LEU A 442 7.61 20.55 -15.58
N ILE A 443 8.26 19.41 -15.39
CA ILE A 443 9.00 18.71 -16.47
C ILE A 443 8.04 18.26 -17.57
N THR A 444 6.90 17.66 -17.19
CA THR A 444 5.91 17.14 -18.13
C THR A 444 5.33 18.24 -19.02
N THR A 445 5.09 19.42 -18.46
CA THR A 445 4.57 20.61 -19.15
C THR A 445 5.66 21.43 -19.85
N GLY A 446 6.91 20.95 -19.88
CA GLY A 446 8.03 21.59 -20.60
C GLY A 446 8.65 22.80 -19.88
N ARG A 447 8.25 23.09 -18.64
CA ARG A 447 8.71 24.24 -17.84
C ARG A 447 9.99 23.92 -17.06
N LEU A 448 11.03 23.53 -17.78
CA LEU A 448 12.29 23.03 -17.21
C LEU A 448 13.02 24.02 -16.29
N LEU A 449 12.96 25.34 -16.59
CA LEU A 449 13.57 26.35 -15.72
C LEU A 449 12.88 26.42 -14.35
N ASP A 450 11.55 26.31 -14.32
CA ASP A 450 10.79 26.31 -13.08
C ASP A 450 10.97 24.98 -12.33
N ALA A 451 11.07 23.85 -13.06
CA ALA A 451 11.43 22.57 -12.47
C ALA A 451 12.81 22.61 -11.78
N LYS A 452 13.82 23.22 -12.41
CA LYS A 452 15.16 23.42 -11.82
C LYS A 452 15.10 24.29 -10.54
N LYS A 453 14.27 25.34 -10.51
CA LYS A 453 14.06 26.15 -9.29
C LYS A 453 13.37 25.35 -8.19
N ALA A 454 12.30 24.63 -8.53
CA ALA A 454 11.56 23.79 -7.58
C ALA A 454 12.45 22.67 -7.01
N TRP A 455 13.32 22.06 -7.83
CA TRP A 455 14.35 21.12 -7.37
C TRP A 455 15.27 21.75 -6.31
N GLY A 456 15.83 22.94 -6.58
CA GLY A 456 16.66 23.65 -5.61
C GLY A 456 15.95 23.90 -4.27
N THR A 457 14.68 24.32 -4.32
CA THR A 457 13.84 24.50 -3.11
C THR A 457 13.64 23.18 -2.36
N ALA A 458 13.36 22.08 -3.07
CA ALA A 458 13.17 20.76 -2.48
C ALA A 458 14.44 20.27 -1.76
N LEU A 459 15.62 20.41 -2.40
CA LEU A 459 16.89 20.02 -1.77
C LEU A 459 17.15 20.84 -0.50
N ALA A 460 17.00 22.17 -0.58
CA ALA A 460 17.22 23.05 0.56
C ALA A 460 16.30 22.73 1.74
N LYS A 461 15.08 22.26 1.46
CA LYS A 461 14.09 21.93 2.48
C LYS A 461 14.25 20.53 3.08
N LEU A 462 14.51 19.52 2.25
CA LEU A 462 14.39 18.10 2.62
C LEU A 462 15.73 17.45 3.02
N ILE A 463 16.84 17.93 2.45
CA ILE A 463 18.15 17.28 2.55
C ILE A 463 19.08 17.81 3.66
N PRO A 464 18.80 18.89 4.44
CA PRO A 464 19.69 19.25 5.55
C PRO A 464 19.85 18.12 6.60
N GLY A 465 21.01 17.45 6.68
CA GLY A 465 21.31 16.38 7.66
C GLY A 465 22.21 15.26 7.13
N GLU A 466 22.44 14.20 7.93
CA GLU A 466 23.26 13.05 7.51
C GLU A 466 22.52 12.09 6.56
N PRO A 467 23.11 11.67 5.42
CA PRO A 467 22.46 10.82 4.41
C PRO A 467 21.99 9.43 4.85
N GLY A 468 22.67 8.80 5.81
CA GLY A 468 22.47 7.38 6.16
C GLY A 468 21.05 7.05 6.64
N GLU A 469 20.43 7.95 7.41
CA GLU A 469 19.07 7.77 7.95
C GLU A 469 17.96 8.16 6.94
N ARG A 470 18.32 8.76 5.80
CA ARG A 470 17.39 9.40 4.86
C ARG A 470 17.45 8.84 3.44
N GLY A 471 17.99 7.64 3.27
CA GLY A 471 18.08 6.96 1.96
C GLY A 471 16.76 6.93 1.19
N TRP A 472 15.64 6.76 1.90
CA TRP A 472 14.27 6.76 1.33
C TRP A 472 13.89 8.07 0.61
N ILE A 473 14.49 9.22 0.95
CA ILE A 473 14.24 10.49 0.25
C ILE A 473 14.74 10.41 -1.18
N TYR A 474 15.90 9.78 -1.41
CA TYR A 474 16.45 9.59 -2.75
C TYR A 474 15.60 8.63 -3.58
N ASP A 475 15.05 7.60 -2.94
CA ASP A 475 14.07 6.69 -3.56
C ASP A 475 12.78 7.40 -3.98
N GLU A 476 12.24 8.28 -3.15
CA GLU A 476 10.95 8.93 -3.41
C GLU A 476 11.05 10.20 -4.26
N LEU A 477 12.19 10.91 -4.21
CA LEU A 477 12.41 12.15 -4.96
C LEU A 477 13.32 11.96 -6.18
N HIS A 478 14.58 11.51 -5.96
CA HIS A 478 15.59 11.49 -7.02
C HIS A 478 15.26 10.45 -8.08
N ARG A 479 14.82 9.25 -7.67
CA ARG A 479 14.44 8.18 -8.60
C ARG A 479 13.35 8.65 -9.56
N GLN A 480 12.26 9.22 -9.06
CA GLN A 480 11.12 9.65 -9.88
C GLN A 480 11.53 10.76 -10.86
N VAL A 481 12.21 11.80 -10.36
CA VAL A 481 12.61 12.96 -11.16
C VAL A 481 13.66 12.59 -12.20
N ALA A 482 14.72 11.87 -11.82
CA ALA A 482 15.75 11.43 -12.75
C ALA A 482 15.18 10.54 -13.86
N TRP A 483 14.27 9.62 -13.50
CA TRP A 483 13.66 8.73 -14.48
C TRP A 483 12.87 9.50 -15.54
N LEU A 484 12.05 10.46 -15.12
CA LEU A 484 11.30 11.31 -16.04
C LEU A 484 12.23 12.18 -16.91
N LEU A 485 13.30 12.73 -16.34
CA LEU A 485 14.27 13.54 -17.09
C LEU A 485 14.99 12.71 -18.16
N LEU A 486 15.46 11.50 -17.83
CA LEU A 486 16.08 10.58 -18.79
C LEU A 486 15.10 10.22 -19.90
N HIS A 487 13.84 9.94 -19.57
CA HIS A 487 12.80 9.67 -20.57
C HIS A 487 12.53 10.86 -21.49
N ARG A 488 12.64 12.10 -20.98
CA ARG A 488 12.47 13.34 -21.75
C ARG A 488 13.76 13.82 -22.43
N GLY A 489 14.84 13.03 -22.39
CA GLY A 489 16.14 13.39 -22.97
C GLY A 489 16.81 14.61 -22.31
N GLN A 490 16.42 14.97 -21.09
CA GLN A 490 16.95 16.12 -20.35
C GLN A 490 18.24 15.76 -19.62
N LEU A 491 19.27 15.38 -20.38
CA LEU A 491 20.47 14.71 -19.85
C LEU A 491 21.25 15.58 -18.84
N GLU A 492 21.45 16.86 -19.13
CA GLU A 492 22.16 17.79 -18.23
C GLU A 492 21.48 17.89 -16.86
N PHE A 493 20.14 17.93 -16.84
CA PHE A 493 19.40 18.00 -15.58
C PHE A 493 19.36 16.65 -14.87
N ALA A 494 19.18 15.55 -15.62
CA ALA A 494 19.24 14.20 -15.06
C ALA A 494 20.59 13.91 -14.39
N GLU A 495 21.69 14.34 -15.02
CA GLU A 495 23.04 14.18 -14.47
C GLU A 495 23.19 14.90 -13.13
N ARG A 496 22.72 16.15 -13.02
CA ARG A 496 22.73 16.89 -11.74
C ARG A 496 21.94 16.19 -10.66
N VAL A 497 20.70 15.77 -10.98
CA VAL A 497 19.85 15.02 -10.03
C VAL A 497 20.56 13.74 -9.58
N LEU A 498 21.20 12.99 -10.48
CA LEU A 498 21.91 11.76 -10.11
C LEU A 498 23.23 12.03 -9.35
N ALA A 499 23.87 13.17 -9.59
CA ALA A 499 25.09 13.55 -8.87
C ALA A 499 24.81 13.93 -7.40
N ASP A 500 23.60 14.42 -7.09
CA ASP A 500 23.17 14.77 -5.73
C ASP A 500 22.95 13.54 -4.82
N VAL A 501 22.98 12.31 -5.37
CA VAL A 501 22.81 11.05 -4.62
C VAL A 501 24.11 10.67 -3.90
N PRO A 502 24.16 10.55 -2.55
CA PRO A 502 25.36 10.21 -1.79
C PRO A 502 25.83 8.76 -2.02
N SER A 503 27.13 8.50 -1.94
CA SER A 503 27.74 7.18 -2.18
C SER A 503 27.12 6.06 -1.35
N SER A 504 26.75 6.31 -0.09
CA SER A 504 26.07 5.34 0.78
C SER A 504 24.73 4.86 0.22
N VAL A 505 24.02 5.74 -0.50
CA VAL A 505 22.76 5.41 -1.18
C VAL A 505 23.04 4.76 -2.54
N GLN A 506 24.04 5.23 -3.28
CA GLN A 506 24.44 4.64 -4.58
C GLN A 506 24.79 3.15 -4.46
N GLU A 507 25.39 2.74 -3.34
CA GLU A 507 25.77 1.35 -3.06
C GLU A 507 24.55 0.45 -2.77
N THR A 508 23.51 1.02 -2.18
CA THR A 508 22.34 0.28 -1.68
C THR A 508 21.12 0.34 -2.60
N ALA A 509 21.03 1.35 -3.47
CA ALA A 509 19.90 1.61 -4.36
C ALA A 509 20.07 0.94 -5.74
N PRO A 510 19.33 -0.13 -6.09
CA PRO A 510 19.50 -0.84 -7.36
C PRO A 510 19.17 0.02 -8.60
N TRP A 511 18.22 0.97 -8.46
CA TRP A 511 17.80 1.84 -9.55
C TRP A 511 18.90 2.80 -10.02
N TYR A 512 19.80 3.22 -9.12
CA TYR A 512 20.80 4.23 -9.41
C TYR A 512 21.76 3.79 -10.52
N ARG A 513 22.30 2.56 -10.39
CA ARG A 513 23.21 1.97 -11.38
C ARG A 513 22.55 1.82 -12.75
N ASN A 514 21.27 1.46 -12.78
CA ASN A 514 20.51 1.33 -14.01
C ASN A 514 20.32 2.69 -14.69
N PHE A 515 20.01 3.74 -13.93
CA PHE A 515 19.84 5.09 -14.48
C PHE A 515 21.14 5.67 -14.99
N ILE A 516 22.27 5.48 -14.29
CA ILE A 516 23.59 5.90 -14.78
C ILE A 516 23.95 5.19 -16.09
N ARG A 517 23.70 3.87 -16.18
CA ARG A 517 23.92 3.12 -17.43
C ARG A 517 23.03 3.62 -18.55
N PHE A 518 21.76 3.88 -18.27
CA PHE A 518 20.83 4.39 -19.28
C PHE A 518 21.17 5.81 -19.72
N MET A 519 21.53 6.71 -18.79
CA MET A 519 22.01 8.06 -19.09
C MET A 519 23.21 8.01 -20.03
N ARG A 520 24.18 7.13 -19.78
CA ARG A 520 25.34 6.94 -20.66
C ARG A 520 24.94 6.50 -22.06
N VAL A 521 23.97 5.60 -22.19
CA VAL A 521 23.44 5.16 -23.49
C VAL A 521 22.78 6.32 -24.24
N LEU A 522 22.06 7.19 -23.53
CA LEU A 522 21.44 8.37 -24.12
C LEU A 522 22.49 9.42 -24.54
N GLN A 523 23.52 9.66 -23.72
CA GLN A 523 24.65 10.54 -24.06
C GLN A 523 25.39 10.02 -25.30
N GLU A 524 25.70 8.73 -25.34
CA GLU A 524 26.29 8.09 -26.51
C GLU A 524 25.40 8.21 -27.76
N ALA A 525 24.07 8.19 -27.59
CA ALA A 525 23.15 8.41 -28.70
C ALA A 525 23.18 9.87 -29.20
N GLU A 526 23.15 10.85 -28.28
CA GLU A 526 23.24 12.29 -28.59
C GLU A 526 24.55 12.64 -29.32
N GLU A 527 25.65 12.01 -28.91
CA GLU A 527 26.96 12.17 -29.52
C GLU A 527 27.15 11.35 -30.82
N ASN A 528 26.14 10.61 -31.28
CA ASN A 528 26.23 9.67 -32.40
C ASN A 528 27.35 8.62 -32.23
N LYS A 529 27.56 8.13 -31.01
CA LYS A 529 28.55 7.11 -30.61
C LYS A 529 27.91 5.77 -30.20
N LEU A 530 26.58 5.68 -30.13
CA LEU A 530 25.88 4.48 -29.69
C LEU A 530 25.98 3.34 -30.73
N VAL A 531 26.94 2.44 -30.52
CA VAL A 531 27.21 1.26 -31.38
C VAL A 531 27.13 -0.07 -30.62
N PHE A 532 27.01 -0.03 -29.30
CA PHE A 532 26.87 -1.22 -28.45
C PHE A 532 25.49 -1.29 -27.83
N PRO A 533 24.90 -2.50 -27.72
CA PRO A 533 23.69 -2.66 -26.96
C PRO A 533 23.92 -2.34 -25.47
N PRO A 534 22.88 -1.83 -24.78
CA PRO A 534 23.01 -1.33 -23.43
C PRO A 534 23.27 -2.43 -22.38
N PHE A 535 22.96 -3.69 -22.71
CA PHE A 535 23.19 -4.85 -21.83
C PHE A 535 24.65 -5.35 -21.82
N ILE A 536 25.51 -4.92 -22.76
CA ILE A 536 26.93 -5.26 -22.70
C ILE A 536 27.62 -4.31 -21.71
N PRO A 537 28.22 -4.82 -20.61
CA PRO A 537 28.93 -4.00 -19.64
C PRO A 537 30.03 -3.15 -20.30
N VAL A 538 30.19 -1.91 -19.85
CA VAL A 538 31.11 -0.94 -20.48
C VAL A 538 32.53 -1.49 -20.59
N GLU A 539 32.99 -2.17 -19.55
CA GLU A 539 34.28 -2.83 -19.46
C GLU A 539 34.44 -3.98 -20.46
N GLN A 540 33.35 -4.61 -20.91
CA GLN A 540 33.37 -5.72 -21.88
C GLN A 540 33.16 -5.25 -23.32
N ARG A 541 32.59 -4.06 -23.54
CA ARG A 541 32.20 -3.56 -24.88
C ARG A 541 33.29 -3.71 -25.93
N TRP A 542 34.54 -3.44 -25.60
CA TRP A 542 35.64 -3.52 -26.57
C TRP A 542 36.40 -4.86 -26.56
N HIS A 543 35.85 -5.88 -25.89
CA HIS A 543 36.38 -7.25 -25.82
C HIS A 543 35.54 -8.22 -26.67
N GLY A 544 35.07 -7.77 -27.84
CA GLY A 544 34.30 -8.59 -28.79
C GLY A 544 35.16 -9.16 -29.94
N PRO A 545 34.51 -9.70 -30.99
CA PRO A 545 33.06 -9.80 -31.21
C PRO A 545 32.36 -10.68 -30.17
N HIS A 546 31.15 -10.30 -29.77
CA HIS A 546 30.35 -10.99 -28.75
C HIS A 546 29.40 -12.03 -29.35
N LEU A 547 29.17 -11.98 -30.66
CA LEU A 547 28.22 -12.88 -31.36
C LEU A 547 28.90 -14.08 -32.04
N ILE A 548 30.23 -14.10 -32.13
CA ILE A 548 30.99 -15.25 -32.64
C ILE A 548 31.25 -16.22 -31.48
N LEU A 549 30.59 -17.39 -31.51
CA LEU A 549 30.72 -18.42 -30.47
C LEU A 549 31.57 -19.63 -30.92
N ASP A 550 31.78 -19.81 -32.22
CA ASP A 550 32.60 -20.90 -32.75
C ASP A 550 34.10 -20.56 -32.64
N PRO A 551 34.90 -21.36 -31.91
CA PRO A 551 36.35 -21.15 -31.82
C PRO A 551 37.07 -21.14 -33.18
N ALA A 552 36.57 -21.88 -34.17
CA ALA A 552 37.18 -21.95 -35.50
C ALA A 552 37.02 -20.64 -36.28
N ASP A 553 35.88 -19.97 -36.16
CA ASP A 553 35.66 -18.64 -36.73
C ASP A 553 36.35 -17.56 -35.90
N ALA A 554 36.40 -17.70 -34.57
CA ALA A 554 37.10 -16.76 -33.69
C ALA A 554 38.60 -16.63 -34.04
N ALA A 555 39.27 -17.75 -34.34
CA ALA A 555 40.68 -17.75 -34.76
C ALA A 555 40.93 -17.07 -36.12
N ARG A 556 39.88 -16.88 -36.93
CA ARG A 556 39.95 -16.32 -38.28
C ARG A 556 39.58 -14.84 -38.35
N ILE A 557 39.15 -14.22 -37.26
CA ILE A 557 38.79 -12.80 -37.24
C ILE A 557 39.99 -11.95 -37.67
N GLU A 558 39.81 -11.20 -38.74
CA GLU A 558 40.74 -10.20 -39.26
C GLU A 558 40.38 -8.81 -38.74
N ASP A 559 39.08 -8.50 -38.72
CA ASP A 559 38.58 -7.21 -38.27
C ASP A 559 37.19 -7.33 -37.67
N TRP A 560 36.84 -6.40 -36.79
CA TRP A 560 35.55 -6.37 -36.11
C TRP A 560 35.11 -4.95 -35.82
N TYR A 561 33.84 -4.67 -36.11
CA TYR A 561 33.20 -3.38 -35.88
C TYR A 561 31.86 -3.58 -35.18
N PRO A 562 31.69 -3.13 -33.93
CA PRO A 562 30.36 -2.94 -33.36
C PRO A 562 29.59 -1.88 -34.17
N GLY A 563 28.27 -2.02 -34.22
CA GLY A 563 27.44 -1.06 -34.92
C GLY A 563 25.98 -1.06 -34.51
N ARG A 564 25.28 -0.02 -34.98
CA ARG A 564 23.84 0.16 -34.82
C ARG A 564 23.24 0.62 -36.14
N ILE A 565 22.19 -0.08 -36.57
CA ILE A 565 21.41 0.32 -37.75
C ILE A 565 20.70 1.63 -37.40
N ALA A 566 21.06 2.73 -38.05
CA ALA A 566 20.47 4.04 -37.80
C ALA A 566 19.16 4.23 -38.58
N SER A 567 19.14 3.79 -39.84
CA SER A 567 17.94 3.82 -40.69
C SER A 567 17.93 2.66 -41.69
N VAL A 568 16.72 2.32 -42.12
CA VAL A 568 16.45 1.36 -43.20
C VAL A 568 15.43 2.01 -44.12
N ASP A 569 15.77 2.16 -45.40
CA ASP A 569 14.90 2.75 -46.40
C ASP A 569 14.95 1.96 -47.72
N ALA A 570 14.30 2.49 -48.77
CA ALA A 570 14.28 1.85 -50.09
C ALA A 570 15.66 1.81 -50.79
N ARG A 571 16.61 2.66 -50.38
CA ARG A 571 17.96 2.76 -50.95
C ARG A 571 18.93 1.82 -50.25
N GLY A 572 18.70 1.50 -48.98
CA GLY A 572 19.53 0.52 -48.27
C GLY A 572 19.48 0.62 -46.75
N VAL A 573 20.56 0.14 -46.14
CA VAL A 573 20.77 0.12 -44.68
C VAL A 573 21.96 0.99 -44.33
N HIS A 574 21.73 1.95 -43.43
CA HIS A 574 22.75 2.87 -42.93
C HIS A 574 23.17 2.45 -41.51
N ILE A 575 24.42 2.03 -41.35
CA ILE A 575 24.92 1.49 -40.08
C ILE A 575 25.97 2.42 -39.50
N ARG A 576 25.75 2.87 -38.27
CA ARG A 576 26.78 3.53 -37.47
C ARG A 576 27.72 2.48 -36.95
N ILE A 577 29.02 2.58 -37.24
CA ILE A 577 30.03 1.63 -36.78
C ILE A 577 31.14 2.32 -36.00
N ALA A 578 31.86 1.56 -35.19
CA ALA A 578 33.06 2.05 -34.54
C ALA A 578 34.20 1.03 -34.58
N LYS A 579 35.42 1.51 -34.38
CA LYS A 579 36.62 0.70 -34.21
C LYS A 579 37.49 1.31 -33.13
N ARG A 580 38.04 0.48 -32.25
CA ARG A 580 39.01 0.91 -31.25
C ARG A 580 40.41 0.48 -31.65
N ASP A 581 41.33 1.43 -31.65
CA ASP A 581 42.73 1.17 -31.94
C ASP A 581 43.36 0.35 -30.78
N PRO A 582 43.92 -0.84 -31.04
CA PRO A 582 44.49 -1.67 -29.98
C PRO A 582 45.73 -1.07 -29.30
N GLN A 583 46.47 -0.20 -29.99
CA GLN A 583 47.72 0.38 -29.50
C GLN A 583 47.47 1.70 -28.75
N THR A 584 46.62 2.56 -29.31
CA THR A 584 46.35 3.89 -28.74
C THR A 584 45.11 3.92 -27.85
N GLY A 585 44.25 2.90 -27.93
CA GLY A 585 42.96 2.84 -27.25
C GLY A 585 41.91 3.80 -27.81
N HIS A 586 42.25 4.60 -28.84
CA HIS A 586 41.39 5.64 -29.41
C HIS A 586 40.25 5.02 -30.23
N GLU A 587 39.05 5.55 -30.03
CA GLU A 587 37.82 5.10 -30.68
C GLU A 587 37.56 5.95 -31.94
N ARG A 588 37.38 5.30 -33.08
CA ARG A 588 37.01 5.95 -34.35
C ARG A 588 35.61 5.51 -34.74
N TYR A 589 34.77 6.46 -35.12
CA TYR A 589 33.40 6.21 -35.51
C TYR A 589 33.17 6.55 -36.98
N GLY A 590 32.47 5.70 -37.70
CA GLY A 590 32.23 5.81 -39.13
C GLY A 590 30.82 5.38 -39.52
N TRP A 591 30.51 5.48 -40.80
CA TRP A 591 29.26 5.00 -41.38
C TRP A 591 29.56 3.90 -42.38
N ARG A 592 28.69 2.88 -42.41
CA ARG A 592 28.69 1.82 -43.41
C ARG A 592 27.32 1.81 -44.07
N ASP A 593 27.31 2.21 -45.34
CA ASP A 593 26.11 2.23 -46.17
C ASP A 593 26.11 0.99 -47.05
N LEU A 594 25.00 0.24 -47.04
CA LEU A 594 24.85 -1.00 -47.78
C LEU A 594 23.55 -0.97 -48.59
N THR A 595 23.58 -1.42 -49.84
CA THR A 595 22.34 -1.70 -50.58
C THR A 595 21.59 -2.85 -49.91
N MET A 596 20.28 -2.96 -50.13
CA MET A 596 19.49 -4.09 -49.59
C MET A 596 20.05 -5.46 -50.03
N GLU A 597 20.54 -5.57 -51.27
CA GLU A 597 21.16 -6.79 -51.77
C GLU A 597 22.46 -7.13 -51.02
N GLN A 598 23.33 -6.14 -50.81
CA GLN A 598 24.55 -6.31 -50.02
C GLN A 598 24.24 -6.70 -48.59
N PHE A 599 23.29 -6.02 -47.95
CA PHE A 599 22.87 -6.31 -46.59
C PHE A 599 22.36 -7.75 -46.45
N HIS A 600 21.45 -8.19 -47.32
CA HIS A 600 20.92 -9.56 -47.32
C HIS A 600 22.01 -10.62 -47.52
N ARG A 601 22.99 -10.34 -48.38
CA ARG A 601 24.12 -11.24 -48.62
C ARG A 601 24.98 -11.40 -47.36
N LEU A 602 25.30 -10.28 -46.70
CA LEU A 602 26.16 -10.23 -45.52
C LEU A 602 25.46 -10.70 -44.24
N SER A 603 24.13 -10.58 -44.16
CA SER A 603 23.30 -11.00 -43.02
C SER A 603 22.73 -12.43 -43.18
N SER A 604 23.22 -13.21 -44.14
CA SER A 604 22.64 -14.51 -44.55
C SER A 604 22.55 -15.59 -43.45
N HIS A 605 23.30 -15.43 -42.35
CA HIS A 605 23.22 -16.30 -41.17
C HIS A 605 22.09 -15.90 -40.20
N ALA A 606 21.58 -14.67 -40.28
CA ALA A 606 20.38 -14.21 -39.60
C ALA A 606 19.17 -14.56 -40.48
N ALA A 607 18.71 -15.81 -40.42
CA ALA A 607 17.57 -16.28 -41.18
C ALA A 607 16.35 -15.33 -41.01
N SER A 608 15.76 -14.91 -42.13
CA SER A 608 14.42 -14.31 -42.29
C SER A 608 14.01 -13.05 -41.49
N LEU A 609 14.87 -12.45 -40.66
CA LEU A 609 14.50 -11.28 -39.85
C LEU A 609 14.73 -9.94 -40.59
N LYS A 610 13.66 -9.18 -40.82
CA LYS A 610 13.77 -7.74 -41.12
C LYS A 610 14.37 -7.04 -39.89
N LEU A 611 15.63 -6.62 -39.96
CA LEU A 611 16.29 -5.90 -38.87
C LEU A 611 15.89 -4.41 -38.92
N PRO A 612 15.09 -3.89 -37.96
CA PRO A 612 14.65 -2.49 -37.99
C PRO A 612 15.77 -1.53 -37.59
N ALA A 613 15.55 -0.23 -37.85
CA ALA A 613 16.34 0.85 -37.24
C ALA A 613 16.40 0.69 -35.71
N GLY A 614 17.57 1.00 -35.14
CA GLY A 614 17.88 0.81 -33.73
C GLY A 614 18.52 -0.54 -33.38
N THR A 615 18.54 -1.51 -34.30
CA THR A 615 19.13 -2.83 -34.07
C THR A 615 20.65 -2.74 -33.93
N PHE A 616 21.20 -3.37 -32.89
CA PHE A 616 22.64 -3.50 -32.69
C PHE A 616 23.20 -4.70 -33.47
N VAL A 617 24.32 -4.48 -34.13
CA VAL A 617 24.98 -5.43 -35.04
C VAL A 617 26.48 -5.47 -34.79
N GLU A 618 27.12 -6.56 -35.19
CA GLU A 618 28.57 -6.69 -35.26
C GLU A 618 28.96 -7.04 -36.70
N LEU A 619 29.78 -6.20 -37.32
CA LEU A 619 30.38 -6.48 -38.62
C LEU A 619 31.71 -7.18 -38.38
N VAL A 620 31.82 -8.40 -38.88
CA VAL A 620 33.02 -9.24 -38.69
C VAL A 620 33.62 -9.54 -40.05
N VAL A 621 34.93 -9.34 -40.17
CA VAL A 621 35.72 -9.71 -41.34
C VAL A 621 36.54 -10.94 -40.97
N LEU A 622 36.28 -12.06 -41.63
CA LEU A 622 36.99 -13.32 -41.41
C LEU A 622 37.99 -13.58 -42.54
N ARG A 623 39.19 -14.04 -42.16
CA ARG A 623 40.18 -14.56 -43.10
C ARG A 623 39.60 -15.74 -43.91
N PRO A 624 39.99 -15.88 -45.18
CA PRO A 624 39.49 -16.96 -46.03
C PRO A 624 39.81 -18.35 -45.45
N VAL A 625 38.86 -19.29 -45.57
CA VAL A 625 39.16 -20.72 -45.35
C VAL A 625 40.10 -21.19 -46.46
N THR A 626 41.06 -22.07 -46.14
CA THR A 626 41.95 -22.74 -47.11
C THR A 626 41.16 -23.22 -48.33
N GLY A 627 41.42 -22.64 -49.50
CA GLY A 627 40.71 -22.91 -50.77
C GLY A 627 39.79 -21.80 -51.29
N LYS A 628 39.50 -20.75 -50.50
CA LYS A 628 38.76 -19.55 -50.95
C LYS A 628 39.69 -18.34 -51.13
N ARG A 629 39.42 -17.49 -52.13
CA ARG A 629 40.29 -16.35 -52.51
C ARG A 629 39.94 -15.00 -51.85
N ALA A 630 38.77 -14.85 -51.22
CA ALA A 630 38.31 -13.55 -50.69
C ALA A 630 37.91 -13.65 -49.20
N PRO A 631 38.16 -12.59 -48.39
CA PRO A 631 37.71 -12.53 -47.00
C PRO A 631 36.19 -12.59 -46.93
N GLN A 632 35.67 -13.15 -45.85
CA GLN A 632 34.24 -13.31 -45.61
C GLN A 632 33.78 -12.22 -44.65
N GLU A 633 32.98 -11.27 -45.15
CA GLU A 633 32.29 -10.29 -44.32
C GLU A 633 30.94 -10.85 -43.84
N LEU A 634 30.64 -10.64 -42.56
CA LEU A 634 29.40 -11.07 -41.91
C LEU A 634 28.80 -9.92 -41.11
N ILE A 635 27.47 -9.80 -41.16
CA ILE A 635 26.69 -8.96 -40.24
C ILE A 635 25.96 -9.90 -39.29
N LEU A 636 26.39 -9.87 -38.03
CA LEU A 636 25.71 -10.55 -36.94
C LEU A 636 24.84 -9.54 -36.22
N SER A 637 23.67 -9.98 -35.76
CA SER A 637 22.73 -9.11 -35.06
C SER A 637 22.49 -9.64 -33.66
N HIS A 638 22.37 -8.73 -32.70
CA HIS A 638 21.89 -9.07 -31.37
C HIS A 638 20.36 -9.30 -31.46
N THR A 639 19.91 -10.35 -32.16
CA THR A 639 18.50 -10.73 -32.23
C THR A 639 18.11 -11.49 -30.98
N GLY A 640 17.26 -10.89 -30.16
CA GLY A 640 16.55 -11.60 -29.10
C GLY A 640 17.39 -11.97 -27.87
N SER A 641 17.78 -10.99 -27.08
CA SER A 641 17.88 -11.10 -25.62
C SER A 641 18.08 -9.70 -25.04
N ARG A 642 17.30 -9.17 -24.10
CA ARG A 642 15.98 -9.50 -23.56
C ARG A 642 15.38 -8.11 -23.25
N LYS A 643 14.13 -7.84 -23.64
CA LYS A 643 13.35 -6.72 -23.05
C LYS A 643 13.31 -6.81 -21.51
N GLU A 644 13.63 -7.98 -20.97
CA GLU A 644 13.64 -8.34 -19.55
C GLU A 644 14.98 -8.04 -18.84
N ASP A 645 16.15 -7.99 -19.52
CA ASP A 645 17.45 -7.77 -18.86
C ASP A 645 17.85 -6.28 -18.78
N PHE A 646 17.28 -5.44 -19.64
CA PHE A 646 17.34 -3.98 -19.52
C PHE A 646 15.96 -3.48 -19.07
N SER A 647 15.56 -3.84 -17.85
CA SER A 647 14.46 -3.15 -17.17
C SER A 647 14.90 -1.69 -16.98
N LEU A 648 14.57 -0.86 -17.97
CA LEU A 648 14.90 0.56 -18.04
C LEU A 648 14.40 1.35 -16.81
N GLY A 649 13.46 0.75 -16.08
CA GLY A 649 12.80 1.31 -14.92
C GLY A 649 11.34 0.85 -14.93
N PRO A 650 10.58 1.15 -13.87
CA PRO A 650 9.13 0.99 -13.90
C PRO A 650 8.53 1.86 -15.02
N ALA A 651 7.36 1.47 -15.54
CA ALA A 651 6.59 2.34 -16.43
C ALA A 651 6.36 3.70 -15.75
N ILE A 652 6.55 4.79 -16.50
CA ILE A 652 6.27 6.13 -15.99
C ILE A 652 4.76 6.30 -15.93
N PHE A 653 4.24 6.47 -14.72
CA PHE A 653 2.86 6.80 -14.46
C PHE A 653 2.79 8.06 -13.60
N PRO A 654 1.97 9.07 -13.96
CA PRO A 654 1.09 9.13 -15.14
C PRO A 654 1.88 9.19 -16.47
N PRO A 655 1.27 8.87 -17.63
CA PRO A 655 1.97 8.91 -18.91
C PRO A 655 2.66 10.26 -19.13
N PRO A 656 3.95 10.27 -19.50
CA PRO A 656 4.72 11.50 -19.59
C PRO A 656 4.21 12.42 -20.70
N ASP A 657 3.51 11.93 -21.70
CA ASP A 657 2.97 12.66 -22.86
C ASP A 657 1.50 13.07 -22.70
N ARG A 658 0.87 12.83 -21.53
CA ARG A 658 -0.56 13.09 -21.27
C ARG A 658 -1.09 14.46 -21.70
N TYR A 659 -0.34 15.54 -21.46
CA TYR A 659 -0.75 16.90 -21.88
C TYR A 659 -0.67 17.10 -23.40
N ILE A 660 0.25 16.42 -24.07
CA ILE A 660 0.34 16.44 -25.53
C ILE A 660 -0.85 15.68 -26.12
N LEU A 661 -1.10 14.47 -25.61
CA LEU A 661 -2.22 13.64 -26.05
C LEU A 661 -3.57 14.33 -25.84
N SER A 662 -3.78 14.93 -24.66
CA SER A 662 -5.01 15.66 -24.31
C SER A 662 -5.28 16.80 -25.29
N ALA A 663 -4.25 17.62 -25.60
CA ALA A 663 -4.37 18.72 -26.56
C ALA A 663 -4.79 18.26 -27.96
N PHE A 664 -4.32 17.09 -28.42
CA PHE A 664 -4.73 16.54 -29.71
C PHE A 664 -6.18 16.02 -29.68
N THR A 665 -6.62 15.38 -28.60
CA THR A 665 -8.00 14.89 -28.48
C THR A 665 -9.05 16.00 -28.41
N SER A 666 -8.74 17.13 -27.76
CA SER A 666 -9.64 18.29 -27.67
C SER A 666 -9.80 19.05 -28.98
N SER A 667 -8.92 18.84 -29.97
CA SER A 667 -8.98 19.49 -31.29
C SER A 667 -9.87 18.76 -32.31
N THR A 668 -10.38 17.58 -31.95
CA THR A 668 -11.20 16.69 -32.81
C THR A 668 -12.68 16.62 -32.42
N THR A 669 -13.11 17.42 -31.45
CA THR A 669 -14.50 17.59 -31.00
C THR A 669 -14.85 19.07 -31.06
#